data_AF-A0A125QJK6-F1
#
_entry.id   AF-A0A125QJK6-F1
#
_cell.length_a   1.000
_cell.length_b   1.000
_cell.length_c   1.000
_cell.angle_alpha   90.00
_cell.angle_beta   90.00
_cell.angle_gamma   90.00
#
_symmetry.space_group_name_H-M   'P 1'
#
loop_
_entity.id
_entity.type
_entity.pdbx_description
1 polymer ?
#
loop_
_entity_poly.entity_id
_entity_poly.type
_entity_poly.pdbx_seq_one_letter_code
_entity_poly.pdbx_strand_id
1 'polypeptide(L)'
;MHLKPFATLFAAASLAYSAPVAAQDHPRDRWLSADEVASDIALAQEAYSRIHPGYTRYTTPDEMQAAWADITQQAKEDNGMRVGDLYLAVQLALTHIRCDHTKAELPAALRDARAGEPLYLPFRWELIEERGLIDVSMEGSGLSRGEEIIAIDGRALSDVVNTIEQYIPVDGYTNWARAGEVAQSLEFMGGGVDHFGVLLWGAKPHAELTLRAADGSERTVTANRVSYKEWRALGEARRANFADAVSFDQVGEDTGYLRIDTFVNYRQPVDPHTLLAPIFESLAEEGRDRLILDLRKNGGGSTDAAQALASYLITDAQPLKRSMQVATLDVSGIKEHLSTWDPRALDPDPRGFVANPDGTYTLRDGIMEDTKVIVPADAAFDGELIVLTSTANSSGSTNLLAVLAEQSRTTLVGERTGGSAEGPNAGLLFTLTLPESGIRTRIPLFRYRNNVASFEEGLGVTPDIAAPMTVNAFRDGRDLALEKAKSLAENPQPSGQAVEQTLTASTADFAPLTGEDWAGELEYLNYGSDKRSIIPVRMIVKEPSGRSMGYGFLYPGEEDKNASSRIRISRDGTRIDGYAITRRYPGDDGRLIIVTEGSGRDDNRPADIRLTYEIGENTFVLRKDVRFESGEFFNRNEYRLTRP
;
A
#
# COMPACT_ATOMS: atom_id res chain seq x y z
N MET A 1 40.38 79.85 -23.95
CA MET A 1 41.67 79.19 -24.15
C MET A 1 41.40 77.75 -24.57
N HIS A 2 41.79 77.44 -25.81
CA HIS A 2 41.93 76.15 -26.50
C HIS A 2 40.98 74.95 -26.27
N LEU A 3 40.28 74.63 -27.36
CA LEU A 3 39.72 73.33 -27.76
C LEU A 3 40.82 72.29 -28.09
N LYS A 4 40.41 71.01 -27.97
CA LYS A 4 40.86 69.74 -28.60
C LYS A 4 41.66 68.77 -27.70
N PRO A 5 41.68 67.43 -27.99
CA PRO A 5 40.86 66.64 -28.92
C PRO A 5 40.30 65.31 -28.33
N PHE A 6 39.31 64.75 -29.04
CA PHE A 6 38.91 63.34 -28.99
C PHE A 6 40.03 62.47 -29.60
N ALA A 7 40.42 61.41 -28.91
CA ALA A 7 41.27 60.34 -29.45
C ALA A 7 40.47 59.03 -29.51
N THR A 8 40.28 58.54 -30.72
CA THR A 8 39.68 57.26 -31.08
C THR A 8 40.66 56.13 -30.71
N LEU A 9 40.29 55.25 -29.79
CA LEU A 9 41.05 54.02 -29.54
C LEU A 9 40.44 52.86 -30.33
N PHE A 10 41.26 52.25 -31.19
CA PHE A 10 41.00 50.99 -31.87
C PHE A 10 40.86 49.86 -30.82
N ALA A 11 39.72 49.17 -30.78
CA ALA A 11 39.57 47.93 -30.04
C ALA A 11 40.19 46.78 -30.87
N ALA A 12 41.29 46.23 -30.37
CA ALA A 12 41.81 44.95 -30.85
C ALA A 12 40.86 43.84 -30.39
N ALA A 13 40.26 43.13 -31.35
CA ALA A 13 39.49 41.92 -31.10
C ALA A 13 40.43 40.80 -30.66
N SER A 14 40.53 40.57 -29.35
CA SER A 14 41.06 39.33 -28.81
C SER A 14 40.06 38.21 -29.06
N LEU A 15 40.41 37.29 -29.98
CA LEU A 15 39.77 35.98 -30.10
C LEU A 15 39.95 35.25 -28.75
N ALA A 16 38.95 35.34 -27.89
CA ALA A 16 38.82 34.47 -26.75
C ALA A 16 38.58 33.06 -27.28
N TYR A 17 39.58 32.18 -27.14
CA TYR A 17 39.37 30.74 -27.22
C TYR A 17 38.39 30.37 -26.11
N SER A 18 37.13 30.19 -26.44
CA SER A 18 36.17 29.51 -25.57
C SER A 18 36.63 28.06 -25.46
N ALA A 19 37.31 27.74 -24.35
CA ALA A 19 37.44 26.37 -23.92
C ALA A 19 36.02 25.79 -23.81
N PRO A 20 35.77 24.55 -24.27
CA PRO A 20 34.49 23.91 -24.01
C PRO A 20 34.29 23.89 -22.50
N VAL A 21 33.18 24.47 -22.03
CA VAL A 21 32.69 24.22 -20.68
C VAL A 21 32.50 22.72 -20.62
N ALA A 22 33.38 22.01 -19.91
CA ALA A 22 33.14 20.62 -19.59
C ALA A 22 31.76 20.57 -18.92
N ALA A 23 30.83 19.85 -19.54
CA ALA A 23 29.55 19.59 -18.90
C ALA A 23 29.86 19.05 -17.51
N GLN A 24 29.38 19.72 -16.45
CA GLN A 24 29.47 19.14 -15.12
C GLN A 24 28.70 17.82 -15.17
N ASP A 25 29.38 16.71 -14.83
CA ASP A 25 28.73 15.41 -14.75
C ASP A 25 27.55 15.50 -13.79
N HIS A 26 26.40 14.93 -14.20
CA HIS A 26 25.17 14.99 -13.41
C HIS A 26 25.45 14.40 -12.00
N PRO A 27 24.94 14.95 -10.89
CA PRO A 27 25.34 14.54 -9.54
C PRO A 27 25.11 13.05 -9.22
N ARG A 28 24.23 12.39 -9.98
CA ARG A 28 23.97 10.94 -9.89
C ARG A 28 25.15 10.10 -10.35
N ASP A 29 25.94 10.62 -11.28
CA ASP A 29 27.06 9.97 -11.92
C ASP A 29 28.37 10.20 -11.15
N ARG A 30 28.32 10.94 -10.03
CA ARG A 30 29.46 11.04 -9.12
C ARG A 30 29.87 9.64 -8.68
N TRP A 31 31.14 9.32 -8.92
CA TRP A 31 31.73 8.04 -8.59
C TRP A 31 32.21 8.03 -7.14
N LEU A 32 31.87 6.97 -6.41
CA LEU A 32 32.41 6.61 -5.10
C LEU A 32 33.36 5.43 -5.27
N SER A 33 34.48 5.45 -4.57
CA SER A 33 35.36 4.29 -4.44
C SER A 33 34.69 3.17 -3.64
N ALA A 34 35.18 1.94 -3.79
CA ALA A 34 34.68 0.79 -3.03
C ALA A 34 34.81 0.98 -1.50
N ASP A 35 35.84 1.69 -1.05
CA ASP A 35 36.06 1.99 0.38
C ASP A 35 35.06 3.03 0.91
N GLU A 36 34.76 4.07 0.12
CA GLU A 36 33.71 5.04 0.46
C GLU A 36 32.33 4.38 0.55
N VAL A 37 32.00 3.50 -0.40
CA VAL A 37 30.74 2.73 -0.35
C VAL A 37 30.71 1.82 0.88
N ALA A 38 31.80 1.10 1.17
CA ALA A 38 31.87 0.22 2.33
C ALA A 38 31.72 0.98 3.66
N SER A 39 32.29 2.18 3.77
CA SER A 39 32.15 3.06 4.93
C SER A 39 30.70 3.47 5.18
N ASP A 40 30.02 3.97 4.13
CA ASP A 40 28.62 4.37 4.19
C ASP A 40 27.69 3.19 4.55
N ILE A 41 27.90 2.02 3.95
CA ILE A 41 27.09 0.82 4.23
C ILE A 41 27.33 0.28 5.65
N ALA A 42 28.56 0.32 6.16
CA ALA A 42 28.84 -0.07 7.53
C ALA A 42 28.08 0.81 8.54
N LEU A 43 28.09 2.13 8.34
CA LEU A 43 27.33 3.07 9.16
C LEU A 43 25.81 2.82 9.07
N ALA A 44 25.28 2.62 7.86
CA ALA A 44 23.86 2.32 7.66
C ALA A 44 23.47 1.03 8.40
N GLN A 45 24.24 -0.05 8.22
CA GLN A 45 23.98 -1.34 8.88
C GLN A 45 24.03 -1.20 10.41
N GLU A 46 25.01 -0.51 10.97
CA GLU A 46 25.11 -0.27 12.42
C GLU A 46 23.89 0.52 12.93
N ALA A 47 23.52 1.59 12.24
CA ALA A 47 22.39 2.44 12.63
C ALA A 47 21.07 1.70 12.59
N TYR A 48 20.76 1.00 11.50
CA TYR A 48 19.51 0.28 11.36
C TYR A 48 19.41 -0.90 12.34
N SER A 49 20.47 -1.70 12.48
CA SER A 49 20.45 -2.85 13.39
C SER A 49 20.34 -2.46 14.86
N ARG A 50 20.89 -1.31 15.26
CA ARG A 50 20.86 -0.86 16.65
C ARG A 50 19.63 -0.04 17.00
N ILE A 51 19.12 0.78 16.07
CA ILE A 51 18.10 1.80 16.37
C ILE A 51 16.70 1.38 15.92
N HIS A 52 16.58 0.72 14.76
CA HIS A 52 15.27 0.43 14.18
C HIS A 52 14.58 -0.72 14.93
N PRO A 53 13.45 -0.50 15.63
CA PRO A 53 12.82 -1.53 16.48
C PRO A 53 12.15 -2.67 15.70
N GLY A 54 12.00 -2.51 14.39
CA GLY A 54 11.54 -3.55 13.47
C GLY A 54 12.62 -4.16 12.57
N TYR A 55 13.93 -3.94 12.80
CA TYR A 55 14.99 -4.31 11.86
C TYR A 55 14.92 -5.77 11.37
N THR A 56 14.57 -6.69 12.27
CA THR A 56 14.38 -8.12 11.96
C THR A 56 12.97 -8.62 12.34
N ARG A 57 11.96 -7.74 12.26
CA ARG A 57 10.56 -8.10 12.58
C ARG A 57 9.94 -9.00 11.51
N TYR A 58 10.26 -8.76 10.25
CA TYR A 58 9.68 -9.47 9.09
C TYR A 58 10.72 -10.09 8.15
N THR A 59 12.01 -9.92 8.48
CA THR A 59 13.16 -10.43 7.73
C THR A 59 14.18 -10.96 8.73
N THR A 60 14.91 -11.99 8.35
CA THR A 60 15.92 -12.62 9.20
C THR A 60 17.20 -11.78 9.29
N PRO A 61 18.00 -11.92 10.38
CA PRO A 61 19.32 -11.28 10.46
C PRO A 61 20.24 -11.60 9.27
N ASP A 62 20.22 -12.85 8.79
CA ASP A 62 21.05 -13.31 7.68
C ASP A 62 20.66 -12.66 6.36
N GLU A 63 19.35 -12.53 6.07
CA GLU A 63 18.85 -11.82 4.89
C GLU A 63 19.23 -10.33 4.91
N MET A 64 19.10 -9.67 6.08
CA MET A 64 19.53 -8.27 6.20
C MET A 64 21.05 -8.12 6.04
N GLN A 65 21.83 -9.04 6.61
CA GLN A 65 23.28 -9.04 6.45
C GLN A 65 23.69 -9.24 5.00
N ALA A 66 23.05 -10.19 4.30
CA ALA A 66 23.27 -10.43 2.88
C ALA A 66 22.93 -9.18 2.05
N ALA A 67 21.78 -8.55 2.29
CA ALA A 67 21.37 -7.34 1.56
C ALA A 67 22.40 -6.21 1.66
N TRP A 68 23.01 -5.98 2.83
CA TRP A 68 24.10 -5.01 2.98
C TRP A 68 25.40 -5.48 2.32
N ALA A 69 25.75 -6.76 2.49
CA ALA A 69 26.97 -7.33 1.95
C ALA A 69 27.00 -7.27 0.41
N ASP A 70 25.88 -7.56 -0.24
CA ASP A 70 25.72 -7.54 -1.70
C ASP A 70 26.09 -6.16 -2.29
N ILE A 71 25.69 -5.06 -1.64
CA ILE A 71 26.05 -3.70 -2.07
C ILE A 71 27.58 -3.50 -2.03
N THR A 72 28.22 -3.91 -0.93
CA THR A 72 29.68 -3.76 -0.78
C THR A 72 30.46 -4.69 -1.71
N GLN A 73 29.90 -5.86 -2.02
CA GLN A 73 30.49 -6.80 -2.96
C GLN A 73 30.43 -6.25 -4.38
N GLN A 74 29.26 -5.77 -4.82
CA GLN A 74 29.10 -5.14 -6.13
C GLN A 74 30.06 -3.96 -6.31
N ALA A 75 30.15 -3.09 -5.30
CA ALA A 75 31.09 -1.95 -5.35
C ALA A 75 32.56 -2.38 -5.46
N LYS A 76 32.96 -3.52 -4.88
CA LYS A 76 34.32 -4.04 -5.02
C LYS A 76 34.56 -4.59 -6.42
N GLU A 77 33.61 -5.34 -6.96
CA GLU A 77 33.69 -5.92 -8.30
C GLU A 77 33.79 -4.84 -9.39
N ASP A 78 33.05 -3.75 -9.22
CA ASP A 78 33.03 -2.61 -10.16
C ASP A 78 34.10 -1.54 -9.86
N ASN A 79 34.92 -1.72 -8.82
CA ASN A 79 35.90 -0.73 -8.34
C ASN A 79 35.29 0.64 -8.01
N GLY A 80 34.09 0.62 -7.43
CA GLY A 80 33.31 1.76 -7.01
C GLY A 80 31.83 1.64 -7.38
N MET A 81 31.09 2.73 -7.19
CA MET A 81 29.66 2.78 -7.50
C MET A 81 29.25 4.24 -7.76
N ARG A 82 28.28 4.47 -8.66
CA ARG A 82 27.69 5.81 -8.81
C ARG A 82 26.76 6.10 -7.63
N VAL A 83 26.68 7.35 -7.21
CA VAL A 83 25.76 7.78 -6.12
C VAL A 83 24.30 7.39 -6.41
N GLY A 84 23.86 7.48 -7.67
CA GLY A 84 22.51 7.06 -8.07
C GLY A 84 22.27 5.56 -7.86
N ASP A 85 23.26 4.72 -8.18
CA ASP A 85 23.17 3.27 -8.04
C ASP A 85 23.22 2.87 -6.56
N LEU A 86 24.06 3.52 -5.77
CA LEU A 86 24.11 3.32 -4.31
C LEU A 86 22.78 3.72 -3.65
N TYR A 87 22.15 4.82 -4.07
CA TYR A 87 20.83 5.22 -3.58
C TYR A 87 19.77 4.14 -3.83
N LEU A 88 19.75 3.57 -5.04
CA LEU A 88 18.82 2.49 -5.40
C LEU A 88 19.11 1.22 -4.59
N ALA A 89 20.38 0.86 -4.44
CA ALA A 89 20.80 -0.31 -3.68
C ALA A 89 20.46 -0.20 -2.18
N VAL A 90 20.71 0.96 -1.57
CA VAL A 90 20.29 1.24 -0.18
C VAL A 90 18.77 1.20 -0.06
N GLN A 91 18.02 1.79 -0.99
CA GLN A 91 16.56 1.73 -0.94
C GLN A 91 16.06 0.28 -0.99
N LEU A 92 16.60 -0.57 -1.87
CA LEU A 92 16.25 -1.99 -1.94
C LEU A 92 16.58 -2.74 -0.64
N ALA A 93 17.77 -2.54 -0.08
CA ALA A 93 18.13 -3.16 1.19
C ALA A 93 17.16 -2.75 2.32
N LEU A 94 16.70 -1.50 2.32
CA LEU A 94 15.73 -1.01 3.30
C LEU A 94 14.32 -1.58 3.14
N THR A 95 13.88 -1.97 1.93
CA THR A 95 12.54 -2.57 1.75
C THR A 95 12.41 -3.95 2.39
N HIS A 96 13.53 -4.66 2.61
CA HIS A 96 13.54 -5.91 3.38
C HIS A 96 13.03 -5.73 4.82
N ILE A 97 13.18 -4.56 5.43
CA ILE A 97 12.72 -4.32 6.81
C ILE A 97 11.18 -4.37 6.91
N ARG A 98 10.48 -4.16 5.78
CA ARG A 98 9.01 -4.10 5.70
C ARG A 98 8.40 -3.12 6.70
N CYS A 99 8.84 -1.88 6.58
CA CYS A 99 8.32 -0.74 7.31
C CYS A 99 8.13 0.46 6.37
N ASP A 100 6.91 0.95 6.21
CA ASP A 100 6.55 2.06 5.32
C ASP A 100 7.19 3.42 5.72
N HIS A 101 7.63 3.55 6.98
CA HIS A 101 8.36 4.71 7.51
C HIS A 101 9.87 4.64 7.27
N THR A 102 10.39 3.55 6.69
CA THR A 102 11.82 3.31 6.45
C THR A 102 12.15 3.42 4.97
N LYS A 103 12.93 4.45 4.61
CA LYS A 103 13.28 4.74 3.22
C LYS A 103 14.53 5.61 3.09
N ALA A 104 15.18 5.52 1.95
CA ALA A 104 16.17 6.47 1.48
C ALA A 104 15.50 7.73 0.92
N GLU A 105 16.17 8.86 1.07
CA GLU A 105 15.85 10.14 0.46
C GLU A 105 17.00 10.56 -0.45
N LEU A 106 16.67 11.29 -1.52
CA LEU A 106 17.70 11.81 -2.42
C LEU A 106 18.68 12.72 -1.66
N PRO A 107 20.00 12.58 -1.90
CA PRO A 107 20.97 13.61 -1.58
C PRO A 107 20.51 14.97 -2.11
N ALA A 108 20.86 16.05 -1.41
CA ALA A 108 20.47 17.41 -1.78
C ALA A 108 20.82 17.73 -3.24
N ALA A 109 22.04 17.36 -3.69
CA ALA A 109 22.48 17.57 -5.06
C ALA A 109 21.60 16.86 -6.11
N LEU A 110 21.10 15.65 -5.83
CA LEU A 110 20.19 14.94 -6.73
C LEU A 110 18.80 15.56 -6.76
N ARG A 111 18.28 15.95 -5.60
CA ARG A 111 17.00 16.62 -5.50
C ARG A 111 17.02 17.96 -6.24
N ASP A 112 18.11 18.72 -6.08
CA ASP A 112 18.27 20.03 -6.69
C ASP A 112 18.50 19.91 -8.22
N ALA A 113 19.22 18.89 -8.69
CA ALA A 113 19.37 18.60 -10.12
C ALA A 113 18.05 18.20 -10.81
N ARG A 114 17.07 17.67 -10.06
CA ARG A 114 15.72 17.37 -10.58
C ARG A 114 14.81 18.60 -10.58
N ALA A 115 15.17 19.67 -9.88
CA ALA A 115 14.28 20.80 -9.67
C ALA A 115 14.05 21.58 -10.97
N GLY A 116 12.82 21.56 -11.48
CA GLY A 116 12.45 22.24 -12.72
C GLY A 116 12.64 21.42 -13.99
N GLU A 117 13.30 20.26 -13.90
CA GLU A 117 13.51 19.38 -15.05
C GLU A 117 12.23 18.63 -15.47
N PRO A 118 11.99 18.43 -16.79
CA PRO A 118 10.82 17.75 -17.32
C PRO A 118 10.97 16.22 -17.21
N LEU A 119 10.88 15.69 -16.00
CA LEU A 119 11.10 14.26 -15.72
C LEU A 119 9.80 13.47 -15.54
N TYR A 120 8.66 14.14 -15.39
CA TYR A 120 7.43 13.57 -14.87
C TYR A 120 6.43 13.31 -15.99
N LEU A 121 5.68 12.21 -15.90
CA LEU A 121 4.61 11.93 -16.84
C LEU A 121 3.55 13.05 -16.81
N PRO A 122 3.00 13.50 -17.96
CA PRO A 122 2.05 14.62 -18.01
C PRO A 122 0.63 14.25 -17.57
N PHE A 123 0.49 13.27 -16.68
CA PHE A 123 -0.78 12.75 -16.20
C PHE A 123 -0.62 12.09 -14.83
N ARG A 124 -1.75 11.87 -14.16
CA ARG A 124 -1.92 10.98 -13.01
C ARG A 124 -2.68 9.75 -13.44
N TRP A 125 -2.46 8.66 -12.73
CA TRP A 125 -3.01 7.37 -13.05
C TRP A 125 -3.15 6.52 -11.80
N GLU A 126 -3.91 5.44 -11.89
CA GLU A 126 -4.15 4.50 -10.80
C GLU A 126 -3.94 3.06 -11.28
N LEU A 127 -3.47 2.18 -10.41
CA LEU A 127 -3.41 0.75 -10.65
C LEU A 127 -4.69 0.10 -10.11
N ILE A 128 -5.56 -0.33 -11.02
CA ILE A 128 -6.87 -0.92 -10.72
C ILE A 128 -6.96 -2.25 -11.45
N GLU A 129 -7.23 -3.35 -10.74
CA GLU A 129 -7.24 -4.71 -11.31
C GLU A 129 -5.94 -5.02 -12.09
N GLU A 130 -4.78 -4.62 -11.53
CA GLU A 130 -3.44 -4.74 -12.13
C GLU A 130 -3.25 -3.94 -13.44
N ARG A 131 -4.17 -3.02 -13.76
CA ARG A 131 -4.15 -2.20 -14.97
C ARG A 131 -3.95 -0.73 -14.61
N GLY A 132 -2.99 -0.08 -15.27
CA GLY A 132 -2.74 1.35 -15.09
C GLY A 132 -3.75 2.17 -15.88
N LEU A 133 -4.64 2.91 -15.22
CA LEU A 133 -5.63 3.77 -15.87
C LEU A 133 -5.29 5.25 -15.69
N ILE A 134 -5.32 6.03 -16.76
CA ILE A 134 -5.17 7.49 -16.68
C ILE A 134 -6.37 8.06 -15.91
N ASP A 135 -6.09 8.88 -14.91
CA ASP A 135 -7.11 9.58 -14.11
C ASP A 135 -7.28 11.03 -14.58
N VAL A 136 -6.21 11.82 -14.49
CA VAL A 136 -6.18 13.21 -14.96
C VAL A 136 -4.96 13.45 -15.82
N SER A 137 -5.12 14.16 -16.93
CA SER A 137 -4.05 14.46 -17.87
C SER A 137 -3.88 15.97 -18.06
N MET A 138 -2.69 16.37 -18.50
CA MET A 138 -2.42 17.75 -18.91
C MET A 138 -3.26 18.09 -20.15
N GLU A 139 -3.81 19.30 -20.19
CA GLU A 139 -4.51 19.80 -21.37
C GLU A 139 -3.59 19.76 -22.61
N GLY A 140 -4.13 19.32 -23.74
CA GLY A 140 -3.36 19.19 -24.98
C GLY A 140 -2.39 18.01 -25.06
N SER A 141 -2.30 17.16 -24.02
CA SER A 141 -1.47 15.94 -24.04
C SER A 141 -1.99 14.85 -24.99
N GLY A 142 -3.25 14.95 -25.41
CA GLY A 142 -3.92 13.92 -26.22
C GLY A 142 -4.33 12.67 -25.42
N LEU A 143 -4.23 12.71 -24.10
CA LEU A 143 -4.54 11.62 -23.17
C LEU A 143 -5.92 11.80 -22.54
N SER A 144 -6.68 10.72 -22.39
CA SER A 144 -8.03 10.72 -21.84
C SER A 144 -8.15 9.87 -20.58
N ARG A 145 -9.01 10.29 -19.65
CA ARG A 145 -9.34 9.51 -18.46
C ARG A 145 -9.90 8.13 -18.84
N GLY A 146 -9.46 7.08 -18.15
CA GLY A 146 -9.91 5.70 -18.34
C GLY A 146 -9.19 4.92 -19.43
N GLU A 147 -8.30 5.56 -20.20
CA GLU A 147 -7.37 4.85 -21.08
C GLU A 147 -6.39 4.01 -20.25
N GLU A 148 -6.18 2.77 -20.68
CA GLU A 148 -5.25 1.83 -20.05
C GLU A 148 -3.84 2.06 -20.61
N ILE A 149 -2.85 2.14 -19.74
CA ILE A 149 -1.43 2.25 -20.09
C ILE A 149 -0.89 0.84 -20.31
N ILE A 150 -0.47 0.55 -21.53
CA ILE A 150 0.11 -0.74 -21.92
C ILE A 150 1.64 -0.68 -21.84
N ALA A 151 2.23 0.44 -22.23
CA ALA A 151 3.68 0.63 -22.19
C ALA A 151 4.08 2.09 -21.97
N ILE A 152 5.24 2.28 -21.32
CA ILE A 152 5.89 3.57 -21.12
C ILE A 152 7.33 3.46 -21.65
N ASP A 153 7.68 4.34 -22.60
CA ASP A 153 9.00 4.39 -23.24
C ASP A 153 9.48 3.01 -23.74
N GLY A 154 8.56 2.29 -24.39
CA GLY A 154 8.79 0.96 -24.98
C GLY A 154 8.85 -0.21 -23.99
N ARG A 155 8.60 0.03 -22.68
CA ARG A 155 8.53 -1.03 -21.65
C ARG A 155 7.08 -1.35 -21.32
N ALA A 156 6.73 -2.63 -21.29
CA ALA A 156 5.41 -3.05 -20.84
C ALA A 156 5.14 -2.53 -19.42
N LEU A 157 3.93 -2.06 -19.16
CA LEU A 157 3.58 -1.50 -17.85
C LEU A 157 3.79 -2.54 -16.74
N SER A 158 3.49 -3.81 -16.99
CA SER A 158 3.74 -4.90 -16.03
C SER A 158 5.21 -4.96 -15.60
N ASP A 159 6.15 -4.84 -16.54
CA ASP A 159 7.58 -4.87 -16.23
C ASP A 159 8.02 -3.62 -15.47
N VAL A 160 7.44 -2.46 -15.81
CA VAL A 160 7.65 -1.20 -15.08
C VAL A 160 7.18 -1.34 -13.65
N VAL A 161 5.94 -1.80 -13.43
CA VAL A 161 5.35 -1.96 -12.09
C VAL A 161 6.16 -2.96 -11.26
N ASN A 162 6.43 -4.16 -11.80
CA ASN A 162 7.20 -5.21 -11.12
C ASN A 162 8.61 -4.77 -10.73
N THR A 163 9.24 -3.90 -11.51
CA THR A 163 10.57 -3.36 -11.16
C THR A 163 10.45 -2.29 -10.08
N ILE A 164 9.50 -1.37 -10.22
CA ILE A 164 9.38 -0.19 -9.36
C ILE A 164 8.85 -0.56 -7.97
N GLU A 165 7.96 -1.54 -7.88
CA GLU A 165 7.36 -1.95 -6.60
C GLU A 165 8.39 -2.48 -5.59
N GLN A 166 9.52 -3.03 -6.05
CA GLN A 166 10.60 -3.53 -5.19
C GLN A 166 11.24 -2.41 -4.35
N TYR A 167 11.17 -1.17 -4.83
CA TYR A 167 11.70 0.01 -4.15
C TYR A 167 10.69 0.64 -3.18
N ILE A 168 9.45 0.15 -3.12
CA ILE A 168 8.41 0.76 -2.30
C ILE A 168 8.28 0.00 -0.96
N PRO A 169 8.61 0.66 0.16
CA PRO A 169 8.47 0.07 1.48
C PRO A 169 6.98 -0.01 1.86
N VAL A 170 6.61 -1.08 2.56
CA VAL A 170 5.27 -1.33 3.10
C VAL A 170 5.39 -1.88 4.50
N ASP A 171 4.34 -1.77 5.31
CA ASP A 171 4.30 -2.37 6.64
C ASP A 171 4.02 -3.88 6.56
N GLY A 172 4.93 -4.72 7.05
CA GLY A 172 4.72 -6.16 7.08
C GLY A 172 4.42 -6.75 5.70
N TYR A 173 3.27 -7.40 5.53
CA TYR A 173 2.86 -8.11 4.31
C TYR A 173 1.76 -7.36 3.53
N THR A 174 1.64 -6.03 3.69
CA THR A 174 0.64 -5.20 2.99
C THR A 174 1.05 -4.80 1.57
N ASN A 175 1.50 -5.77 0.77
CA ASN A 175 2.05 -5.52 -0.58
C ASN A 175 1.07 -4.76 -1.51
N TRP A 176 -0.25 -4.88 -1.30
CA TRP A 176 -1.26 -4.14 -2.04
C TRP A 176 -1.14 -2.61 -1.91
N ALA A 177 -0.54 -2.11 -0.83
CA ALA A 177 -0.32 -0.68 -0.60
C ALA A 177 0.66 -0.07 -1.62
N ARG A 178 1.49 -0.89 -2.28
CA ARG A 178 2.47 -0.39 -3.26
C ARG A 178 1.81 0.23 -4.48
N ALA A 179 0.62 -0.23 -4.86
CA ALA A 179 -0.07 0.20 -6.07
C ALA A 179 -0.23 1.74 -6.14
N GLY A 180 -0.63 2.35 -5.01
CA GLY A 180 -0.76 3.80 -4.89
C GLY A 180 0.58 4.51 -5.10
N GLU A 181 1.63 4.09 -4.39
CA GLU A 181 2.96 4.71 -4.42
C GLU A 181 3.68 4.50 -5.77
N VAL A 182 3.47 3.38 -6.47
CA VAL A 182 3.97 3.15 -7.83
C VAL A 182 3.46 4.23 -8.76
N ALA A 183 2.15 4.51 -8.69
CA ALA A 183 1.48 5.43 -9.58
C ALA A 183 1.66 6.89 -9.16
N GLN A 184 1.53 7.20 -7.88
CA GLN A 184 1.50 8.56 -7.34
C GLN A 184 2.02 8.64 -5.90
N SER A 185 3.06 9.44 -5.67
CA SER A 185 3.59 9.70 -4.33
C SER A 185 4.07 11.15 -4.16
N LEU A 186 3.61 11.82 -3.11
CA LEU A 186 4.18 13.12 -2.76
C LEU A 186 5.51 12.99 -2.01
N GLU A 187 5.85 11.80 -1.54
CA GLU A 187 7.12 11.51 -0.87
C GLU A 187 8.23 11.19 -1.86
N PHE A 188 7.93 10.40 -2.90
CA PHE A 188 8.88 10.13 -3.97
C PHE A 188 8.96 11.24 -5.02
N MET A 189 8.29 12.38 -4.79
CA MET A 189 8.18 13.45 -5.78
C MET A 189 7.67 12.86 -7.11
N GLY A 190 6.37 12.59 -7.22
CA GLY A 190 5.77 11.89 -8.36
C GLY A 190 5.44 10.44 -8.02
N GLY A 191 5.08 9.59 -8.98
CA GLY A 191 4.98 8.15 -8.71
C GLY A 191 6.37 7.51 -8.53
N GLY A 192 6.40 6.26 -8.04
CA GLY A 192 7.61 5.44 -8.08
C GLY A 192 8.21 5.36 -9.49
N VAL A 193 7.39 5.39 -10.53
CA VAL A 193 7.85 5.46 -11.94
C VAL A 193 8.63 6.74 -12.23
N ASP A 194 8.15 7.91 -11.80
CA ASP A 194 8.82 9.20 -12.01
C ASP A 194 10.09 9.35 -11.17
N HIS A 195 10.17 8.61 -10.07
CA HIS A 195 11.28 8.67 -9.14
C HIS A 195 12.37 7.65 -9.47
N PHE A 196 12.06 6.37 -9.24
CA PHE A 196 12.99 5.26 -9.42
C PHE A 196 13.22 4.97 -10.90
N GLY A 197 12.17 5.05 -11.74
CA GLY A 197 12.29 4.80 -13.17
C GLY A 197 13.27 5.76 -13.87
N VAL A 198 13.29 7.03 -13.45
CA VAL A 198 14.25 8.03 -13.98
C VAL A 198 15.69 7.71 -13.57
N LEU A 199 15.91 7.14 -12.38
CA LEU A 199 17.24 6.72 -11.94
C LEU A 199 17.68 5.45 -12.70
N LEU A 200 16.79 4.48 -12.85
CA LEU A 200 17.05 3.19 -13.49
C LEU A 200 17.25 3.28 -15.01
N TRP A 201 16.43 4.07 -15.68
CA TRP A 201 16.34 4.06 -17.15
C TRP A 201 16.65 5.41 -17.80
N GLY A 202 16.81 6.47 -16.99
CA GLY A 202 16.83 7.84 -17.48
C GLY A 202 15.43 8.32 -17.91
N ALA A 203 15.34 9.59 -18.30
CA ALA A 203 14.14 10.15 -18.90
C ALA A 203 14.51 10.94 -20.16
N LYS A 204 13.75 10.74 -21.23
CA LYS A 204 13.76 11.61 -22.40
C LYS A 204 12.78 12.78 -22.15
N PRO A 205 12.95 13.94 -22.80
CA PRO A 205 12.00 15.06 -22.68
C PRO A 205 10.55 14.73 -23.06
N HIS A 206 10.35 13.65 -23.82
CA HIS A 206 9.05 13.14 -24.22
C HIS A 206 8.91 11.69 -23.75
N ALA A 207 7.70 11.33 -23.28
CA ALA A 207 7.31 9.95 -23.01
C ALA A 207 6.55 9.39 -24.21
N GLU A 208 6.92 8.18 -24.64
CA GLU A 208 6.14 7.39 -25.59
C GLU A 208 5.22 6.44 -24.82
N LEU A 209 3.91 6.55 -25.05
CA LEU A 209 2.89 5.80 -24.32
C LEU A 209 2.12 4.93 -25.30
N THR A 210 2.09 3.62 -25.08
CA THR A 210 1.12 2.73 -25.73
C THR A 210 -0.10 2.65 -24.83
N LEU A 211 -1.26 3.00 -25.36
CA LEU A 211 -2.52 3.09 -24.64
C LEU A 211 -3.57 2.21 -25.28
N ARG A 212 -4.49 1.70 -24.46
CA ARG A 212 -5.67 0.96 -24.91
C ARG A 212 -6.93 1.67 -24.46
N ALA A 213 -7.80 1.99 -25.40
CA ALA A 213 -9.10 2.58 -25.14
C ALA A 213 -10.10 1.54 -24.60
N ALA A 214 -11.26 2.00 -24.15
CA ALA A 214 -12.31 1.13 -23.60
C ALA A 214 -12.87 0.12 -24.62
N ASP A 215 -12.83 0.44 -25.91
CA ASP A 215 -13.24 -0.45 -27.01
C ASP A 215 -12.16 -1.47 -27.42
N GLY A 216 -11.02 -1.47 -26.72
CA GLY A 216 -9.88 -2.35 -26.99
C GLY A 216 -8.93 -1.85 -28.08
N SER A 217 -9.21 -0.73 -28.73
CA SER A 217 -8.29 -0.15 -29.71
C SER A 217 -7.01 0.35 -29.03
N GLU A 218 -5.86 0.06 -29.65
CA GLU A 218 -4.57 0.50 -29.17
C GLU A 218 -4.01 1.65 -30.01
N ARG A 219 -3.34 2.59 -29.35
CA ARG A 219 -2.65 3.70 -30.00
C ARG A 219 -1.38 4.06 -29.25
N THR A 220 -0.43 4.63 -29.97
CA THR A 220 0.78 5.22 -29.39
C THR A 220 0.66 6.74 -29.40
N VAL A 221 0.93 7.38 -28.26
CA VAL A 221 0.95 8.84 -28.08
C VAL A 221 2.33 9.25 -27.58
N THR A 222 2.88 10.30 -28.16
CA THR A 222 4.07 10.97 -27.61
C THR A 222 3.61 12.19 -26.83
N ALA A 223 3.94 12.25 -25.55
CA ALA A 223 3.57 13.36 -24.67
C ALA A 223 4.82 13.99 -24.02
N ASN A 224 4.85 15.32 -23.91
CA ASN A 224 5.95 16.01 -23.25
C ASN A 224 5.94 15.68 -21.76
N ARG A 225 7.09 15.29 -21.21
CA ARG A 225 7.24 15.23 -19.76
C ARG A 225 7.18 16.64 -19.19
N VAL A 226 6.74 16.73 -17.94
CA VAL A 226 6.52 18.01 -17.24
C VAL A 226 7.41 18.11 -16.02
N SER A 227 7.59 19.31 -15.48
CA SER A 227 8.28 19.51 -14.22
C SER A 227 7.45 19.00 -13.04
N TYR A 228 8.10 18.76 -11.88
CA TYR A 228 7.37 18.39 -10.65
C TYR A 228 6.31 19.43 -10.25
N LYS A 229 6.58 20.71 -10.52
CA LYS A 229 5.64 21.80 -10.21
C LYS A 229 4.36 21.66 -11.04
N GLU A 230 4.49 21.37 -12.33
CA GLU A 230 3.36 21.14 -13.24
C GLU A 230 2.64 19.84 -12.91
N TRP A 231 3.37 18.75 -12.63
CA TRP A 231 2.77 17.48 -12.21
C TRP A 231 1.92 17.62 -10.93
N ARG A 232 2.39 18.40 -9.94
CA ARG A 232 1.61 18.72 -8.74
C ARG A 232 0.38 19.57 -9.01
N ALA A 233 0.33 20.31 -10.11
CA ALA A 233 -0.81 21.12 -10.50
C ALA A 233 -1.89 20.30 -11.23
N LEU A 234 -1.61 19.05 -11.62
CA LEU A 234 -2.60 18.13 -12.16
C LEU A 234 -3.52 17.66 -11.02
N GLY A 235 -4.84 17.80 -11.18
CA GLY A 235 -5.83 17.32 -10.21
C GLY A 235 -5.78 17.99 -8.83
N GLU A 236 -6.39 17.35 -7.83
CA GLU A 236 -6.54 17.84 -6.45
C GLU A 236 -5.32 17.57 -5.54
N ALA A 237 -4.14 17.33 -6.10
CA ALA A 237 -2.98 16.87 -5.33
C ALA A 237 -2.22 17.99 -4.61
N ARG A 238 -2.96 18.79 -3.84
CA ARG A 238 -2.35 19.69 -2.87
C ARG A 238 -1.96 18.86 -1.65
N ARG A 239 -0.80 19.17 -1.08
CA ARG A 239 -0.47 18.76 0.29
C ARG A 239 -1.45 19.47 1.22
N ALA A 240 -2.64 18.89 1.42
CA ALA A 240 -3.64 19.43 2.33
C ALA A 240 -3.12 19.34 3.78
N ASN A 241 -3.56 20.28 4.60
CA ASN A 241 -3.47 20.17 6.05
C ASN A 241 -4.80 19.66 6.59
N PHE A 242 -4.80 19.16 7.82
CA PHE A 242 -5.99 18.64 8.49
C PHE A 242 -7.21 19.57 8.34
N ALA A 243 -7.03 20.87 8.59
CA ALA A 243 -8.12 21.85 8.49
C ALA A 243 -8.75 21.98 7.10
N ASP A 244 -7.97 21.77 6.04
CA ASP A 244 -8.45 21.86 4.64
C ASP A 244 -9.01 20.53 4.12
N ALA A 245 -8.84 19.46 4.89
CA ALA A 245 -9.11 18.08 4.49
C ALA A 245 -10.35 17.48 5.18
N VAL A 246 -11.01 18.24 6.05
CA VAL A 246 -12.24 17.85 6.73
C VAL A 246 -13.43 18.43 5.98
N SER A 247 -14.37 17.58 5.57
CA SER A 247 -15.66 18.00 5.00
C SER A 247 -16.80 17.19 5.57
N PHE A 248 -17.93 17.83 5.79
CA PHE A 248 -19.14 17.21 6.31
C PHE A 248 -20.33 17.51 5.40
N ASP A 249 -21.16 16.51 5.15
CA ASP A 249 -22.39 16.59 4.38
C ASP A 249 -23.46 15.66 5.00
N GLN A 250 -24.69 15.72 4.49
CA GLN A 250 -25.81 14.91 4.92
C GLN A 250 -26.18 13.91 3.82
N VAL A 251 -26.54 12.69 4.22
CA VAL A 251 -27.03 11.64 3.31
C VAL A 251 -28.40 11.21 3.82
N GLY A 252 -29.45 11.64 3.13
CA GLY A 252 -30.82 11.40 3.59
C GLY A 252 -31.11 12.09 4.94
N GLU A 253 -32.14 11.61 5.64
CA GLU A 253 -32.61 12.25 6.88
C GLU A 253 -31.77 11.83 8.09
N ASP A 254 -31.31 10.59 8.16
CA ASP A 254 -30.72 10.04 9.39
C ASP A 254 -29.18 9.91 9.36
N THR A 255 -28.52 10.13 8.22
CA THR A 255 -27.08 9.82 8.05
C THR A 255 -26.24 11.07 7.84
N GLY A 256 -25.16 11.20 8.60
CA GLY A 256 -24.08 12.15 8.32
C GLY A 256 -22.99 11.54 7.42
N TYR A 257 -22.29 12.37 6.66
CA TYR A 257 -21.14 11.98 5.85
C TYR A 257 -19.95 12.86 6.21
N LEU A 258 -18.97 12.31 6.93
CA LEU A 258 -17.74 12.98 7.33
C LEU A 258 -16.56 12.40 6.53
N ARG A 259 -15.90 13.23 5.74
CA ARG A 259 -14.66 12.87 5.03
C ARG A 259 -13.48 13.59 5.64
N ILE A 260 -12.40 12.85 5.90
CA ILE A 260 -11.14 13.39 6.43
C ILE A 260 -9.97 12.80 5.64
N ASP A 261 -9.43 13.57 4.69
CA ASP A 261 -8.43 13.08 3.74
C ASP A 261 -6.99 13.00 4.31
N THR A 262 -6.70 13.61 5.46
CA THR A 262 -5.40 13.50 6.12
C THR A 262 -5.46 13.93 7.58
N PHE A 263 -4.59 13.39 8.43
CA PHE A 263 -4.36 13.89 9.79
C PHE A 263 -3.16 14.84 9.89
N VAL A 264 -2.56 15.28 8.79
CA VAL A 264 -1.38 16.16 8.83
C VAL A 264 -1.75 17.53 9.40
N ASN A 265 -1.51 17.71 10.70
CA ASN A 265 -1.77 18.97 11.43
C ASN A 265 -0.46 19.75 11.73
N TYR A 266 0.71 19.12 11.65
CA TYR A 266 1.99 19.74 12.06
C TYR A 266 2.53 20.84 11.12
N ARG A 267 1.95 21.04 9.94
CA ARG A 267 2.38 22.07 8.96
C ARG A 267 1.64 23.39 9.15
N GLN A 268 0.36 23.33 9.48
CA GLN A 268 -0.50 24.46 9.83
C GLN A 268 -1.38 24.03 11.01
N PRO A 269 -0.83 24.02 12.23
CA PRO A 269 -1.53 23.46 13.39
C PRO A 269 -2.80 24.22 13.73
N VAL A 270 -3.89 23.48 13.88
CA VAL A 270 -5.14 23.94 14.49
C VAL A 270 -5.47 23.03 15.67
N ASP A 271 -6.35 23.49 16.58
CA ASP A 271 -6.97 22.58 17.53
C ASP A 271 -8.01 21.72 16.79
N PRO A 272 -7.83 20.38 16.70
CA PRO A 272 -8.77 19.53 15.97
C PRO A 272 -10.19 19.54 16.56
N HIS A 273 -10.35 19.76 17.87
CA HIS A 273 -11.68 19.80 18.49
C HIS A 273 -12.51 20.99 18.01
N THR A 274 -11.86 22.14 17.75
CA THR A 274 -12.52 23.33 17.19
C THR A 274 -13.19 23.05 15.82
N LEU A 275 -12.67 22.08 15.05
CA LEU A 275 -13.25 21.68 13.77
C LEU A 275 -14.27 20.55 13.90
N LEU A 276 -14.00 19.59 14.79
CA LEU A 276 -14.82 18.38 14.90
C LEU A 276 -16.05 18.57 15.80
N ALA A 277 -15.96 19.34 16.88
CA ALA A 277 -17.08 19.49 17.83
C ALA A 277 -18.39 19.93 17.16
N PRO A 278 -18.41 20.97 16.30
CA PRO A 278 -19.66 21.42 15.67
C PRO A 278 -20.31 20.37 14.77
N ILE A 279 -19.51 19.47 14.18
CA ILE A 279 -20.02 18.39 13.33
C ILE A 279 -20.76 17.37 14.19
N PHE A 280 -20.14 16.92 15.28
CA PHE A 280 -20.72 15.92 16.16
C PHE A 280 -21.88 16.47 17.00
N GLU A 281 -21.82 17.74 17.40
CA GLU A 281 -22.96 18.46 17.99
C GLU A 281 -24.15 18.52 17.02
N SER A 282 -23.93 18.85 15.74
CA SER A 282 -25.00 18.84 14.73
C SER A 282 -25.59 17.44 14.50
N LEU A 283 -24.78 16.38 14.48
CA LEU A 283 -25.29 15.00 14.42
C LEU A 283 -26.24 14.70 15.58
N ALA A 284 -25.86 15.08 16.80
CA ALA A 284 -26.66 14.85 18.00
C ALA A 284 -27.93 15.72 18.04
N GLU A 285 -27.84 17.01 17.71
CA GLU A 285 -28.97 17.94 17.68
C GLU A 285 -30.02 17.56 16.63
N GLU A 286 -29.59 17.05 15.49
CA GLU A 286 -30.46 16.59 14.40
C GLU A 286 -30.99 15.17 14.63
N GLY A 287 -30.50 14.46 15.65
CA GLY A 287 -30.92 13.09 15.96
C GLY A 287 -30.49 12.06 14.92
N ARG A 288 -29.37 12.30 14.23
CA ARG A 288 -28.83 11.38 13.22
C ARG A 288 -28.21 10.16 13.90
N ASP A 289 -28.68 8.98 13.54
CA ASP A 289 -28.27 7.71 14.15
C ASP A 289 -27.21 6.97 13.34
N ARG A 290 -26.80 7.49 12.16
CA ARG A 290 -25.76 6.89 11.30
C ARG A 290 -24.71 7.91 10.87
N LEU A 291 -23.46 7.45 10.77
CA LEU A 291 -22.34 8.22 10.25
C LEU A 291 -21.56 7.40 9.23
N ILE A 292 -21.47 7.89 7.99
CA ILE A 292 -20.48 7.43 7.03
C ILE A 292 -19.20 8.25 7.25
N LEU A 293 -18.12 7.58 7.63
CA LEU A 293 -16.79 8.17 7.82
C LEU A 293 -15.88 7.77 6.66
N ASP A 294 -15.56 8.70 5.75
CA ASP A 294 -14.65 8.44 4.64
C ASP A 294 -13.20 8.79 5.01
N LEU A 295 -12.38 7.75 5.16
CA LEU A 295 -10.94 7.86 5.42
C LEU A 295 -10.11 7.36 4.23
N ARG A 296 -10.69 7.06 3.07
CA ARG A 296 -9.98 6.37 1.97
C ARG A 296 -8.75 7.09 1.43
N LYS A 297 -8.61 8.40 1.63
CA LYS A 297 -7.41 9.16 1.22
C LYS A 297 -6.43 9.41 2.37
N ASN A 298 -6.75 8.97 3.59
CA ASN A 298 -6.04 9.32 4.80
C ASN A 298 -4.87 8.36 5.08
N GLY A 299 -3.67 8.76 4.67
CA GLY A 299 -2.42 8.06 5.01
C GLY A 299 -1.91 8.27 6.45
N GLY A 300 -2.69 8.93 7.30
CA GLY A 300 -2.31 9.31 8.66
C GLY A 300 -1.84 10.76 8.79
N GLY A 301 -0.97 11.01 9.77
CA GLY A 301 -0.51 12.35 10.13
C GLY A 301 -0.29 12.49 11.63
N SER A 302 -0.71 13.62 12.19
CA SER A 302 -0.49 13.97 13.59
C SER A 302 -1.37 13.17 14.55
N THR A 303 -0.81 12.79 15.70
CA THR A 303 -1.50 12.06 16.78
C THR A 303 -2.69 12.83 17.36
N ASP A 304 -2.58 14.15 17.52
CA ASP A 304 -3.63 15.01 18.07
C ASP A 304 -4.93 14.95 17.24
N ALA A 305 -4.82 15.06 15.91
CA ALA A 305 -5.97 15.00 15.01
C ALA A 305 -6.65 13.61 15.03
N ALA A 306 -5.86 12.54 15.03
CA ALA A 306 -6.39 11.17 15.11
C ALA A 306 -7.06 10.89 16.46
N GLN A 307 -6.47 11.33 17.57
CA GLN A 307 -7.04 11.13 18.92
C GLN A 307 -8.27 12.02 19.18
N ALA A 308 -8.30 13.24 18.64
CA ALA A 308 -9.48 14.09 18.70
C ALA A 308 -10.66 13.44 17.98
N LEU A 309 -10.45 12.94 16.75
CA LEU A 309 -11.49 12.18 16.04
C LEU A 309 -11.90 10.92 16.82
N ALA A 310 -10.94 10.19 17.38
CA ALA A 310 -11.23 9.03 18.22
C ALA A 310 -12.14 9.38 19.40
N SER A 311 -11.93 10.53 20.05
CA SER A 311 -12.77 10.95 21.20
C SER A 311 -14.25 11.09 20.86
N TYR A 312 -14.60 11.34 19.59
CA TYR A 312 -16.00 11.40 19.15
C TYR A 312 -16.53 10.06 18.63
N LEU A 313 -15.68 9.04 18.49
CA LEU A 313 -16.02 7.76 17.86
C LEU A 313 -15.81 6.54 18.77
N ILE A 314 -15.19 6.67 19.94
CA ILE A 314 -15.08 5.59 20.92
C ILE A 314 -16.20 5.68 21.95
N THR A 315 -16.67 4.51 22.42
CA THR A 315 -17.71 4.42 23.46
C THR A 315 -17.14 4.42 24.88
N ASP A 316 -15.91 3.92 25.03
CA ASP A 316 -15.26 3.73 26.33
C ASP A 316 -13.90 4.42 26.36
N ALA A 317 -13.49 4.86 27.55
CA ALA A 317 -12.20 5.51 27.73
C ALA A 317 -11.04 4.53 27.52
N GLN A 318 -10.22 4.77 26.51
CA GLN A 318 -9.12 3.90 26.13
C GLN A 318 -8.07 4.64 25.28
N PRO A 319 -6.81 4.20 25.26
CA PRO A 319 -5.82 4.72 24.30
C PRO A 319 -6.01 4.08 22.93
N LEU A 320 -5.50 4.73 21.86
CA LEU A 320 -5.37 4.08 20.54
C LEU A 320 -4.20 3.08 20.51
N LYS A 321 -3.15 3.35 21.28
CA LYS A 321 -1.91 2.58 21.32
C LYS A 321 -1.67 2.09 22.74
N ARG A 322 -1.47 0.78 22.90
CA ARG A 322 -1.20 0.13 24.18
C ARG A 322 0.23 0.35 24.67
N SER A 323 1.19 0.43 23.76
CA SER A 323 2.60 0.63 24.12
C SER A 323 3.43 1.17 22.97
N MET A 324 4.54 1.81 23.33
CA MET A 324 5.60 2.24 22.41
C MET A 324 6.93 1.67 22.89
N GLN A 325 7.68 1.01 22.00
CA GLN A 325 8.95 0.37 22.33
C GLN A 325 10.08 0.92 21.46
N VAL A 326 11.28 1.05 22.02
CA VAL A 326 12.51 1.40 21.29
C VAL A 326 13.51 0.26 21.39
N ALA A 327 14.33 0.07 20.35
CA ALA A 327 15.37 -0.96 20.33
C ALA A 327 16.51 -0.64 21.31
N THR A 328 16.88 0.64 21.39
CA THR A 328 18.01 1.12 22.18
C THR A 328 17.72 2.50 22.74
N LEU A 329 18.43 2.86 23.81
CA LEU A 329 18.55 4.24 24.32
C LEU A 329 19.93 4.84 24.02
N ASP A 330 20.84 4.03 23.46
CA ASP A 330 22.22 4.42 23.16
C ASP A 330 22.43 4.51 21.64
N VAL A 331 22.71 5.72 21.19
CA VAL A 331 23.05 6.07 19.81
C VAL A 331 24.49 6.59 19.67
N SER A 332 25.33 6.41 20.70
CA SER A 332 26.73 6.85 20.69
C SER A 332 27.53 6.27 19.51
N GLY A 333 28.40 7.07 18.90
CA GLY A 333 29.15 6.69 17.69
C GLY A 333 28.36 6.76 16.38
N ILE A 334 27.04 6.96 16.43
CA ILE A 334 26.20 7.21 15.24
C ILE A 334 25.57 8.61 15.31
N LYS A 335 25.42 9.15 16.53
CA LYS A 335 24.74 10.40 16.85
C LYS A 335 25.16 11.58 15.97
N GLU A 336 26.43 11.72 15.63
CA GLU A 336 26.94 12.80 14.75
C GLU A 336 26.37 12.76 13.33
N HIS A 337 25.85 11.61 12.90
CA HIS A 337 25.22 11.40 11.59
C HIS A 337 23.69 11.46 11.64
N LEU A 338 23.09 11.60 12.84
CA LEU A 338 21.65 11.63 13.04
C LEU A 338 21.12 13.05 13.21
N SER A 339 19.92 13.27 12.66
CA SER A 339 19.11 14.45 12.94
C SER A 339 17.66 14.05 13.16
N THR A 340 16.90 14.83 13.93
CA THR A 340 15.47 14.62 14.17
C THR A 340 14.81 15.94 14.56
N TRP A 341 13.49 16.02 14.44
CA TRP A 341 12.73 17.20 14.86
C TRP A 341 12.61 17.33 16.38
N ASP A 342 12.89 16.27 17.14
CA ASP A 342 12.96 16.31 18.60
C ASP A 342 14.33 15.84 19.11
N PRO A 343 15.29 16.77 19.31
CA PRO A 343 16.66 16.44 19.71
C PRO A 343 16.75 15.64 21.03
N ARG A 344 15.72 15.64 21.87
CA ARG A 344 15.69 14.84 23.11
C ARG A 344 15.78 13.34 22.83
N ALA A 345 15.38 12.90 21.63
CA ALA A 345 15.51 11.51 21.23
C ALA A 345 16.97 11.06 21.00
N LEU A 346 17.91 11.98 20.80
CA LEU A 346 19.33 11.64 20.65
C LEU A 346 20.03 11.35 21.99
N ASP A 347 19.43 11.80 23.10
CA ASP A 347 19.90 11.55 24.48
C ASP A 347 18.67 11.29 25.38
N PRO A 348 17.95 10.17 25.19
CA PRO A 348 16.72 9.92 25.93
C PRO A 348 17.01 9.69 27.41
N ASP A 349 16.17 10.26 28.30
CA ASP A 349 16.27 10.02 29.75
C ASP A 349 15.79 8.58 30.06
N PRO A 350 16.67 7.67 30.55
CA PRO A 350 16.29 6.28 30.81
C PRO A 350 15.15 6.13 31.82
N ARG A 351 14.91 7.13 32.67
CA ARG A 351 13.78 7.12 33.63
C ARG A 351 12.43 7.13 32.93
N GLY A 352 12.35 7.64 31.70
CA GLY A 352 11.16 7.60 30.86
C GLY A 352 10.81 6.20 30.34
N PHE A 353 11.64 5.19 30.61
CA PHE A 353 11.51 3.87 30.03
C PHE A 353 11.52 2.74 31.08
N VAL A 354 11.05 1.57 30.65
CA VAL A 354 11.13 0.28 31.34
C VAL A 354 11.94 -0.65 30.46
N ALA A 355 13.02 -1.23 30.98
CA ALA A 355 13.81 -2.22 30.25
C ALA A 355 13.07 -3.57 30.16
N ASN A 356 13.08 -4.18 28.99
CA ASN A 356 12.45 -5.47 28.72
C ASN A 356 13.48 -6.61 28.73
N PRO A 357 13.07 -7.87 28.97
CA PRO A 357 13.97 -9.02 28.99
C PRO A 357 14.70 -9.29 27.66
N ASP A 358 14.13 -8.83 26.54
CA ASP A 358 14.70 -8.96 25.20
C ASP A 358 15.72 -7.87 24.85
N GLY A 359 16.05 -6.99 25.79
CA GLY A 359 16.99 -5.88 25.61
C GLY A 359 16.37 -4.60 25.05
N THR A 360 15.09 -4.62 24.68
CA THR A 360 14.35 -3.41 24.25
C THR A 360 13.87 -2.59 25.45
N TYR A 361 13.27 -1.42 25.18
CA TYR A 361 12.75 -0.54 26.22
C TYR A 361 11.33 -0.07 25.88
N THR A 362 10.41 -0.17 26.83
CA THR A 362 9.05 0.36 26.71
C THR A 362 8.95 1.77 27.30
N LEU A 363 8.41 2.71 26.55
CA LEU A 363 8.13 4.07 27.02
C LEU A 363 7.05 4.03 28.11
N ARG A 364 7.24 4.77 29.20
CA ARG A 364 6.24 4.90 30.27
C ARG A 364 5.05 5.76 29.82
N ASP A 365 3.89 5.44 30.36
CA ASP A 365 2.67 6.20 30.12
C ASP A 365 2.81 7.67 30.52
N GLY A 366 2.18 8.56 29.75
CA GLY A 366 2.17 10.01 30.01
C GLY A 366 3.43 10.76 29.61
N ILE A 367 4.46 10.08 29.06
CA ILE A 367 5.64 10.74 28.50
C ILE A 367 5.36 11.31 27.11
N MET A 368 4.56 10.60 26.30
CA MET A 368 4.11 11.03 24.98
C MET A 368 2.59 10.95 24.87
N GLU A 369 2.00 11.85 24.10
CA GLU A 369 0.55 11.94 23.88
C GLU A 369 -0.01 10.66 23.24
N ASP A 370 0.80 9.96 22.44
CA ASP A 370 0.44 8.74 21.71
C ASP A 370 -0.19 7.61 22.56
N THR A 371 0.20 7.45 23.82
CA THR A 371 -0.35 6.42 24.73
C THR A 371 -1.39 6.96 25.71
N LYS A 372 -1.79 8.22 25.56
CA LYS A 372 -2.80 8.84 26.42
C LYS A 372 -4.14 8.10 26.32
N VAL A 373 -4.78 7.92 27.47
CA VAL A 373 -6.15 7.44 27.54
C VAL A 373 -7.07 8.53 26.98
N ILE A 374 -7.79 8.20 25.91
CA ILE A 374 -8.77 9.07 25.27
C ILE A 374 -10.09 8.84 25.98
N VAL A 375 -10.76 9.92 26.37
CA VAL A 375 -12.08 9.88 26.98
C VAL A 375 -13.09 10.29 25.91
N PRO A 376 -14.25 9.60 25.80
CA PRO A 376 -15.33 10.03 24.91
C PRO A 376 -15.70 11.49 25.17
N ALA A 377 -15.85 12.28 24.10
CA ALA A 377 -16.33 13.66 24.17
C ALA A 377 -17.82 13.71 24.56
N ASP A 378 -18.29 14.86 25.04
CA ASP A 378 -19.70 15.03 25.46
C ASP A 378 -20.69 14.76 24.31
N ALA A 379 -20.31 15.11 23.07
CA ALA A 379 -21.06 14.84 21.84
C ALA A 379 -20.51 13.60 21.10
N ALA A 380 -19.96 12.61 21.79
CA ALA A 380 -19.49 11.39 21.13
C ALA A 380 -20.64 10.68 20.41
N PHE A 381 -20.41 10.31 19.16
CA PHE A 381 -21.39 9.63 18.33
C PHE A 381 -21.49 8.17 18.73
N ASP A 382 -22.68 7.72 19.13
CA ASP A 382 -22.96 6.36 19.62
C ASP A 382 -23.81 5.52 18.66
N GLY A 383 -24.23 6.09 17.53
CA GLY A 383 -25.00 5.42 16.48
C GLY A 383 -24.20 4.43 15.62
N GLU A 384 -24.75 4.02 14.47
CA GLU A 384 -24.07 3.12 13.53
C GLU A 384 -22.97 3.85 12.76
N LEU A 385 -21.78 3.28 12.74
CA LEU A 385 -20.61 3.86 12.08
C LEU A 385 -20.22 3.02 10.86
N ILE A 386 -20.33 3.58 9.66
CA ILE A 386 -19.90 2.96 8.41
C ILE A 386 -18.62 3.65 7.96
N VAL A 387 -17.47 2.97 8.00
CA VAL A 387 -16.17 3.58 7.67
C VAL A 387 -15.69 3.12 6.32
N LEU A 388 -15.38 4.06 5.43
CA LEU A 388 -14.77 3.74 4.13
C LEU A 388 -13.25 3.65 4.27
N THR A 389 -12.69 2.50 3.87
CA THR A 389 -11.25 2.20 3.94
C THR A 389 -10.64 1.92 2.56
N SER A 390 -9.35 2.15 2.42
CA SER A 390 -8.59 1.89 1.20
C SER A 390 -7.16 1.40 1.51
N THR A 391 -6.45 1.01 0.45
CA THR A 391 -5.03 0.68 0.51
C THR A 391 -4.13 1.85 0.95
N ALA A 392 -4.60 3.10 0.86
CA ALA A 392 -3.86 4.29 1.28
C ALA A 392 -3.88 4.53 2.79
N ASN A 393 -4.77 3.85 3.54
CA ASN A 393 -4.82 4.00 5.00
C ASN A 393 -3.54 3.45 5.64
N SER A 394 -2.73 4.32 6.23
CA SER A 394 -1.51 3.96 6.96
C SER A 394 -1.35 4.76 8.27
N SER A 395 -0.30 4.44 9.04
CA SER A 395 0.15 5.18 10.22
C SER A 395 -1.01 5.47 11.21
N GLY A 396 -1.17 6.72 11.63
CA GLY A 396 -2.26 7.15 12.53
C GLY A 396 -3.68 6.80 12.05
N SER A 397 -3.91 6.70 10.74
CA SER A 397 -5.20 6.26 10.20
C SER A 397 -5.46 4.79 10.49
N THR A 398 -4.50 3.91 10.26
CA THR A 398 -4.64 2.48 10.62
C THR A 398 -4.70 2.29 12.12
N ASN A 399 -3.99 3.08 12.94
CA ASN A 399 -4.10 2.98 14.40
C ASN A 399 -5.54 3.25 14.88
N LEU A 400 -6.19 4.27 14.31
CA LEU A 400 -7.60 4.57 14.60
C LEU A 400 -8.52 3.46 14.09
N LEU A 401 -8.39 3.08 12.81
CA LEU A 401 -9.23 2.06 12.18
C LEU A 401 -9.17 0.71 12.90
N ALA A 402 -7.99 0.30 13.38
CA ALA A 402 -7.84 -0.94 14.13
C ALA A 402 -8.70 -0.94 15.41
N VAL A 403 -8.76 0.18 16.13
CA VAL A 403 -9.58 0.31 17.35
C VAL A 403 -11.07 0.42 17.02
N LEU A 404 -11.45 1.16 15.97
CA LEU A 404 -12.84 1.28 15.55
C LEU A 404 -13.40 -0.07 15.07
N ALA A 405 -12.59 -0.90 14.41
CA ALA A 405 -12.99 -2.22 13.92
C ALA A 405 -13.45 -3.19 15.03
N GLU A 406 -13.04 -2.98 16.30
CA GLU A 406 -13.49 -3.82 17.42
C GLU A 406 -14.86 -3.42 17.97
N GLN A 407 -15.41 -2.27 17.56
CA GLN A 407 -16.73 -1.84 18.01
C GLN A 407 -17.83 -2.53 17.20
N SER A 408 -18.78 -3.17 17.88
CA SER A 408 -19.89 -3.89 17.24
C SER A 408 -20.85 -3.02 16.41
N ARG A 409 -20.76 -1.70 16.55
CA ARG A 409 -21.53 -0.70 15.80
C ARG A 409 -20.82 -0.22 14.53
N THR A 410 -19.58 -0.68 14.29
CA THR A 410 -18.74 -0.24 13.20
C THR A 410 -18.75 -1.29 12.08
N THR A 411 -18.98 -0.84 10.85
CA THR A 411 -18.83 -1.64 9.63
C THR A 411 -17.82 -0.97 8.71
N LEU A 412 -16.75 -1.68 8.37
CA LEU A 412 -15.73 -1.23 7.42
C LEU A 412 -16.10 -1.66 5.99
N VAL A 413 -16.06 -0.71 5.06
CA VAL A 413 -16.41 -0.93 3.65
C VAL A 413 -15.29 -0.42 2.74
N GLY A 414 -14.85 -1.22 1.77
CA GLY A 414 -13.84 -0.81 0.79
C GLY A 414 -12.70 -1.81 0.67
N GLU A 415 -11.46 -1.36 0.83
CA GLU A 415 -10.26 -2.21 0.69
C GLU A 415 -9.51 -2.37 2.01
N ARG A 416 -8.60 -3.35 2.04
CA ARG A 416 -7.67 -3.55 3.16
C ARG A 416 -6.77 -2.33 3.33
N THR A 417 -6.51 -1.95 4.58
CA THR A 417 -5.60 -0.84 4.87
C THR A 417 -4.16 -1.17 4.49
N GLY A 418 -3.36 -0.18 4.13
CA GLY A 418 -1.94 -0.35 3.81
C GLY A 418 -1.01 -0.39 5.03
N GLY A 419 -1.38 0.24 6.14
CA GLY A 419 -0.61 0.20 7.39
C GLY A 419 -0.87 -1.05 8.23
N SER A 420 -0.10 -1.24 9.30
CA SER A 420 -0.21 -2.40 10.20
C SER A 420 -1.34 -2.29 11.23
N ALA A 421 -2.20 -3.33 11.29
CA ALA A 421 -3.23 -3.48 12.33
C ALA A 421 -2.64 -3.75 13.72
N GLU A 422 -1.51 -4.47 13.80
CA GLU A 422 -0.77 -4.66 15.06
C GLU A 422 -0.19 -3.34 15.57
N GLY A 423 0.30 -2.51 14.65
CA GLY A 423 1.00 -1.27 14.94
C GLY A 423 2.30 -1.14 14.12
N PRO A 424 2.55 0.04 13.53
CA PRO A 424 3.72 0.30 12.68
C PRO A 424 5.00 0.46 13.50
N ASN A 425 6.16 0.47 12.82
CA ASN A 425 7.32 1.18 13.37
C ASN A 425 7.25 2.63 12.87
N ALA A 426 7.10 3.59 13.77
CA ALA A 426 6.78 4.98 13.43
C ALA A 426 7.18 5.95 14.55
N GLY A 427 6.49 7.09 14.62
CA GLY A 427 6.68 8.11 15.65
C GLY A 427 7.80 9.07 15.33
N LEU A 428 8.70 9.28 16.30
CA LEU A 428 9.91 10.05 16.06
C LEU A 428 10.77 9.33 15.02
N LEU A 429 11.23 10.08 14.01
CA LEU A 429 12.15 9.57 13.00
C LEU A 429 13.53 10.21 13.21
N PHE A 430 14.58 9.40 13.15
CA PHE A 430 15.89 9.91 12.82
C PHE A 430 16.08 9.95 11.31
N THR A 431 16.71 11.01 10.84
CA THR A 431 17.38 11.04 9.55
C THR A 431 18.86 10.73 9.77
N LEU A 432 19.32 9.60 9.24
CA LEU A 432 20.74 9.30 9.11
C LEU A 432 21.27 9.92 7.81
N THR A 433 22.42 10.59 7.85
CA THR A 433 23.11 11.10 6.65
C THR A 433 24.43 10.35 6.47
N LEU A 434 24.54 9.63 5.35
CA LEU A 434 25.74 8.88 5.00
C LEU A 434 26.83 9.85 4.49
N PRO A 435 28.02 9.87 5.11
CA PRO A 435 29.00 10.94 4.91
C PRO A 435 29.60 10.97 3.49
N GLU A 436 29.85 9.81 2.87
CA GLU A 436 30.57 9.77 1.59
C GLU A 436 29.64 10.03 0.41
N SER A 437 28.44 9.44 0.44
CA SER A 437 27.42 9.55 -0.62
C SER A 437 26.53 10.79 -0.48
N GLY A 438 26.30 11.26 0.75
CA GLY A 438 25.29 12.25 1.09
C GLY A 438 23.85 11.73 1.04
N ILE A 439 23.65 10.40 0.89
CA ILE A 439 22.33 9.77 0.93
C ILE A 439 21.77 9.93 2.35
N ARG A 440 20.50 10.32 2.44
CA ARG A 440 19.77 10.42 3.70
C ARG A 440 18.83 9.23 3.82
N THR A 441 18.65 8.70 5.02
CA THR A 441 17.72 7.59 5.26
C THR A 441 16.92 7.82 6.53
N ARG A 442 15.66 7.35 6.55
CA ARG A 442 14.75 7.49 7.70
C ARG A 442 14.76 6.23 8.55
N ILE A 443 14.90 6.41 9.87
CA ILE A 443 14.87 5.36 10.88
C ILE A 443 13.77 5.70 11.89
N PRO A 444 12.61 5.01 11.89
CA PRO A 444 11.63 5.15 12.96
C PRO A 444 12.19 4.65 14.30
N LEU A 445 11.91 5.42 15.35
CA LEU A 445 12.41 5.14 16.70
C LEU A 445 11.51 4.16 17.45
N PHE A 446 10.19 4.23 17.25
CA PHE A 446 9.23 3.48 18.05
C PHE A 446 8.58 2.36 17.27
N ARG A 447 8.46 1.18 17.89
CA ARG A 447 7.47 0.15 17.53
C ARG A 447 6.20 0.41 18.32
N TYR A 448 5.10 0.62 17.61
CA TYR A 448 3.79 0.78 18.22
C TYR A 448 3.11 -0.57 18.40
N ARG A 449 2.29 -0.67 19.45
CA ARG A 449 1.27 -1.71 19.59
C ARG A 449 -0.08 -1.04 19.70
N ASN A 450 -0.96 -1.23 18.73
CA ASN A 450 -2.33 -0.75 18.78
C ASN A 450 -3.08 -1.40 19.95
N ASN A 451 -4.03 -0.68 20.53
CA ASN A 451 -4.86 -1.16 21.63
C ASN A 451 -6.03 -2.00 21.11
N VAL A 452 -5.70 -3.16 20.54
CA VAL A 452 -6.65 -4.13 19.99
C VAL A 452 -6.42 -5.51 20.59
N ALA A 453 -7.48 -6.28 20.76
CA ALA A 453 -7.46 -7.65 21.27
C ALA A 453 -7.00 -8.66 20.21
N SER A 454 -7.35 -8.45 18.94
CA SER A 454 -6.99 -9.37 17.85
C SER A 454 -6.69 -8.67 16.54
N PHE A 455 -5.80 -9.24 15.74
CA PHE A 455 -5.44 -8.77 14.40
C PHE A 455 -4.78 -9.91 13.61
N GLU A 456 -4.74 -9.76 12.29
CA GLU A 456 -3.95 -10.64 11.41
C GLU A 456 -2.47 -10.20 11.45
N GLU A 457 -1.56 -11.08 11.84
CA GLU A 457 -0.15 -10.74 12.04
C GLU A 457 0.52 -10.22 10.75
N GLY A 458 1.19 -9.08 10.86
CA GLY A 458 1.86 -8.43 9.74
C GLY A 458 0.95 -7.88 8.65
N LEU A 459 -0.37 -7.91 8.82
CA LEU A 459 -1.33 -7.34 7.85
C LEU A 459 -1.99 -6.05 8.38
N GLY A 460 -2.70 -5.38 7.47
CA GLY A 460 -3.58 -4.27 7.79
C GLY A 460 -4.94 -4.71 8.30
N VAL A 461 -5.84 -3.75 8.49
CA VAL A 461 -7.23 -3.99 8.87
C VAL A 461 -7.99 -4.48 7.62
N THR A 462 -8.64 -5.63 7.73
CA THR A 462 -9.50 -6.18 6.68
C THR A 462 -10.89 -5.54 6.79
N PRO A 463 -11.48 -5.02 5.69
CA PRO A 463 -12.85 -4.49 5.73
C PRO A 463 -13.86 -5.63 5.91
N ASP A 464 -14.98 -5.33 6.57
CA ASP A 464 -16.09 -6.28 6.73
C ASP A 464 -16.77 -6.55 5.38
N ILE A 465 -16.87 -5.52 4.55
CA ILE A 465 -17.44 -5.58 3.21
C ILE A 465 -16.40 -5.07 2.21
N ALA A 466 -15.89 -5.98 1.39
CA ALA A 466 -15.01 -5.59 0.29
C ALA A 466 -15.80 -4.80 -0.76
N ALA A 467 -15.28 -3.65 -1.18
CA ALA A 467 -15.81 -2.86 -2.29
C ALA A 467 -14.66 -2.17 -3.05
N PRO A 468 -13.70 -2.96 -3.60
CA PRO A 468 -12.56 -2.41 -4.32
C PRO A 468 -13.01 -1.70 -5.60
N MET A 469 -12.23 -0.72 -6.06
CA MET A 469 -12.46 -0.09 -7.35
C MET A 469 -12.26 -1.12 -8.48
N THR A 470 -13.12 -1.07 -9.51
CA THR A 470 -12.95 -1.87 -10.74
C THR A 470 -12.68 -0.94 -11.93
N VAL A 471 -12.07 -1.47 -12.99
CA VAL A 471 -11.80 -0.69 -14.21
C VAL A 471 -13.08 -0.11 -14.80
N ASN A 472 -14.16 -0.89 -14.78
CA ASN A 472 -15.46 -0.44 -15.29
C ASN A 472 -16.04 0.67 -14.42
N ALA A 473 -16.08 0.49 -13.10
CA ALA A 473 -16.56 1.53 -12.18
C ALA A 473 -15.74 2.82 -12.30
N PHE A 474 -14.42 2.71 -12.40
CA PHE A 474 -13.54 3.86 -12.62
C PHE A 474 -13.90 4.62 -13.90
N ARG A 475 -14.07 3.90 -15.02
CA ARG A 475 -14.44 4.49 -16.32
C ARG A 475 -15.82 5.14 -16.29
N ASP A 476 -16.76 4.52 -15.59
CA ASP A 476 -18.13 5.02 -15.42
C ASP A 476 -18.24 6.16 -14.39
N GLY A 477 -17.15 6.51 -13.69
CA GLY A 477 -17.14 7.53 -12.65
C GLY A 477 -17.93 7.14 -11.40
N ARG A 478 -18.07 5.84 -11.16
CA ARG A 478 -18.77 5.27 -10.01
C ARG A 478 -17.84 5.12 -8.81
N ASP A 479 -18.45 5.17 -7.62
CA ASP A 479 -17.76 4.98 -6.35
C ASP A 479 -18.39 3.81 -5.60
N LEU A 480 -17.85 2.61 -5.83
CA LEU A 480 -18.45 1.37 -5.31
C LEU A 480 -18.52 1.31 -3.78
N ALA A 481 -17.48 1.79 -3.10
CA ALA A 481 -17.44 1.81 -1.63
C ALA A 481 -18.47 2.79 -1.06
N LEU A 482 -18.58 4.00 -1.64
CA LEU A 482 -19.56 4.98 -1.20
C LEU A 482 -20.99 4.55 -1.54
N GLU A 483 -21.23 4.01 -2.74
CA GLU A 483 -22.53 3.44 -3.13
C GLU A 483 -22.95 2.34 -2.15
N LYS A 484 -22.02 1.46 -1.76
CA LYS A 484 -22.28 0.40 -0.79
C LYS A 484 -22.58 0.97 0.60
N ALA A 485 -21.81 1.93 1.08
CA ALA A 485 -22.06 2.57 2.38
C ALA A 485 -23.41 3.30 2.42
N LYS A 486 -23.79 4.02 1.36
CA LYS A 486 -25.11 4.64 1.24
C LYS A 486 -26.23 3.60 1.26
N SER A 487 -26.05 2.49 0.56
CA SER A 487 -27.02 1.38 0.57
C SER A 487 -27.23 0.77 1.96
N LEU A 488 -26.16 0.62 2.76
CA LEU A 488 -26.24 0.15 4.15
C LEU A 488 -26.96 1.18 5.02
N ALA A 489 -26.64 2.46 4.87
CA ALA A 489 -27.27 3.54 5.60
C ALA A 489 -28.78 3.68 5.30
N GLU A 490 -29.21 3.41 4.07
CA GLU A 490 -30.62 3.45 3.66
C GLU A 490 -31.42 2.20 4.02
N ASN A 491 -30.75 1.03 4.09
CA ASN A 491 -31.40 -0.26 4.40
C ASN A 491 -30.70 -0.94 5.58
N PRO A 492 -30.94 -0.46 6.81
CA PRO A 492 -30.28 -0.98 7.99
C PRO A 492 -30.59 -2.48 8.13
N GLN A 493 -29.55 -3.31 8.18
CA GLN A 493 -29.72 -4.65 8.73
C GLN A 493 -29.98 -4.49 10.24
N PRO A 494 -30.87 -5.27 10.86
CA PRO A 494 -31.17 -5.13 12.28
C PRO A 494 -29.88 -5.25 13.11
N SER A 495 -29.55 -4.18 13.83
CA SER A 495 -28.35 -4.09 14.67
C SER A 495 -28.39 -5.14 15.79
N GLY A 496 -27.31 -5.91 15.92
CA GLY A 496 -27.15 -6.95 16.93
C GLY A 496 -26.97 -8.38 16.41
N GLN A 497 -27.05 -8.60 15.10
CA GLN A 497 -26.35 -9.74 14.51
C GLN A 497 -25.02 -9.22 14.00
N ALA A 498 -23.93 -9.57 14.71
CA ALA A 498 -22.70 -9.84 13.99
C ALA A 498 -23.11 -10.62 12.75
N VAL A 499 -22.63 -10.26 11.56
CA VAL A 499 -22.75 -11.15 10.41
C VAL A 499 -22.08 -12.42 10.87
N GLU A 500 -22.86 -13.36 11.40
CA GLU A 500 -22.40 -14.66 11.81
C GLU A 500 -21.99 -15.25 10.48
N GLN A 501 -20.68 -15.14 10.17
CA GLN A 501 -20.12 -15.83 9.04
C GLN A 501 -20.53 -17.26 9.27
N THR A 502 -21.51 -17.72 8.51
CA THR A 502 -21.99 -19.08 8.65
C THR A 502 -20.86 -19.89 8.06
N LEU A 503 -19.88 -20.30 8.88
CA LEU A 503 -18.74 -21.12 8.46
C LEU A 503 -19.17 -22.57 8.22
N THR A 504 -20.39 -22.74 7.71
CA THR A 504 -21.02 -24.00 7.40
C THR A 504 -21.53 -23.94 5.97
N ALA A 505 -21.22 -24.98 5.19
CA ALA A 505 -21.78 -25.19 3.87
C ALA A 505 -22.73 -26.40 3.89
N SER A 506 -23.59 -26.48 2.88
CA SER A 506 -24.43 -27.61 2.56
C SER A 506 -24.34 -27.90 1.07
N THR A 507 -24.82 -29.06 0.62
CA THR A 507 -24.79 -29.35 -0.81
C THR A 507 -25.76 -28.48 -1.61
N ALA A 508 -26.70 -27.79 -0.94
CA ALA A 508 -27.59 -26.82 -1.58
C ALA A 508 -26.81 -25.61 -2.13
N ASP A 509 -25.71 -25.23 -1.46
CA ASP A 509 -24.83 -24.14 -1.94
C ASP A 509 -24.22 -24.44 -3.32
N PHE A 510 -24.07 -25.72 -3.65
CA PHE A 510 -23.51 -26.19 -4.92
C PHE A 510 -24.57 -26.64 -5.94
N ALA A 511 -25.85 -26.64 -5.57
CA ALA A 511 -26.93 -27.04 -6.47
C ALA A 511 -26.98 -26.25 -7.79
N PRO A 512 -26.63 -24.94 -7.84
CA PRO A 512 -26.55 -24.22 -9.11
C PRO A 512 -25.59 -24.86 -10.12
N LEU A 513 -24.59 -25.62 -9.66
CA LEU A 513 -23.58 -26.21 -10.53
C LEU A 513 -24.07 -27.46 -11.29
N THR A 514 -25.19 -28.08 -10.89
CA THR A 514 -25.67 -29.30 -11.56
C THR A 514 -25.89 -29.08 -13.06
N GLY A 515 -25.39 -30.02 -13.87
CA GLY A 515 -25.50 -29.98 -15.34
C GLY A 515 -24.23 -30.44 -16.06
N GLU A 516 -24.30 -30.52 -17.39
CA GLU A 516 -23.20 -31.00 -18.25
C GLU A 516 -22.64 -29.91 -19.19
N ASP A 517 -23.22 -28.71 -19.17
CA ASP A 517 -22.97 -27.65 -20.15
C ASP A 517 -21.90 -26.63 -19.72
N TRP A 518 -21.09 -26.95 -18.70
CA TRP A 518 -20.03 -26.06 -18.25
C TRP A 518 -18.80 -26.18 -19.13
N ALA A 519 -18.31 -25.04 -19.63
CA ALA A 519 -17.08 -24.94 -20.40
C ALA A 519 -16.27 -23.72 -19.96
N GLY A 520 -14.96 -23.77 -20.17
CA GLY A 520 -14.07 -22.67 -19.84
C GLY A 520 -12.62 -23.09 -19.88
N GLU A 521 -11.83 -22.57 -18.95
CA GLU A 521 -10.37 -22.71 -18.97
C GLU A 521 -9.83 -23.17 -17.61
N LEU A 522 -8.78 -23.98 -17.65
CA LEU A 522 -7.92 -24.29 -16.52
C LEU A 522 -6.59 -23.55 -16.71
N GLU A 523 -6.29 -22.62 -15.82
CA GLU A 523 -4.98 -21.99 -15.69
C GLU A 523 -4.18 -22.71 -14.60
N TYR A 524 -2.94 -23.11 -14.88
CA TYR A 524 -2.12 -23.80 -13.88
C TYR A 524 -0.62 -23.53 -14.04
N LEU A 525 0.09 -23.64 -12.92
CA LEU A 525 1.55 -23.57 -12.88
C LEU A 525 2.16 -24.94 -13.22
N ASN A 526 3.06 -25.00 -14.21
CA ASN A 526 3.74 -26.24 -14.58
C ASN A 526 4.77 -26.67 -13.53
N TYR A 527 4.69 -27.92 -13.06
CA TYR A 527 5.70 -28.49 -12.17
C TYR A 527 7.09 -28.46 -12.84
N GLY A 528 8.04 -27.73 -12.23
CA GLY A 528 9.46 -27.70 -12.65
C GLY A 528 9.88 -26.58 -13.61
N SER A 529 8.96 -25.73 -14.10
CA SER A 529 9.32 -24.57 -14.93
C SER A 529 8.72 -23.25 -14.49
N ASP A 530 7.78 -23.29 -13.52
CA ASP A 530 7.03 -22.13 -13.02
C ASP A 530 6.38 -21.26 -14.10
N LYS A 531 6.19 -21.83 -15.30
CA LYS A 531 5.44 -21.21 -16.39
C LYS A 531 3.97 -21.51 -16.22
N ARG A 532 3.13 -20.49 -16.39
CA ARG A 532 1.67 -20.65 -16.46
C ARG A 532 1.25 -21.22 -17.81
N SER A 533 0.23 -22.05 -17.80
CA SER A 533 -0.41 -22.58 -19.00
C SER A 533 -1.91 -22.55 -18.84
N ILE A 534 -2.61 -22.34 -19.95
CA ILE A 534 -4.06 -22.25 -20.01
C ILE A 534 -4.52 -23.31 -21.01
N ILE A 535 -5.44 -24.18 -20.58
CA ILE A 535 -6.03 -25.21 -21.42
C ILE A 535 -7.57 -25.18 -21.34
N PRO A 536 -8.28 -25.52 -22.42
CA PRO A 536 -9.74 -25.62 -22.37
C PRO A 536 -10.16 -26.78 -21.46
N VAL A 537 -11.27 -26.59 -20.74
CA VAL A 537 -11.85 -27.60 -19.84
C VAL A 537 -13.38 -27.58 -19.92
N ARG A 538 -14.01 -28.73 -19.75
CA ARG A 538 -15.45 -28.87 -19.50
C ARG A 538 -15.69 -29.49 -18.14
N MET A 539 -16.82 -29.17 -17.53
CA MET A 539 -17.21 -29.73 -16.23
C MET A 539 -18.58 -30.36 -16.31
N ILE A 540 -18.70 -31.56 -15.74
CA ILE A 540 -19.97 -32.26 -15.55
C ILE A 540 -20.21 -32.38 -14.07
N VAL A 541 -21.39 -31.97 -13.60
CA VAL A 541 -21.77 -32.00 -12.20
C VAL A 541 -23.05 -32.79 -12.02
N LYS A 542 -23.00 -33.78 -11.13
CA LYS A 542 -24.13 -34.65 -10.80
C LYS A 542 -24.96 -34.02 -9.70
N GLU A 543 -26.25 -34.35 -9.69
CA GLU A 543 -27.17 -33.97 -8.62
C GLU A 543 -26.59 -34.29 -7.22
N PRO A 544 -26.72 -33.37 -6.25
CA PRO A 544 -26.39 -33.63 -4.86
C PRO A 544 -27.06 -34.89 -4.31
N SER A 545 -26.29 -35.69 -3.58
CA SER A 545 -26.78 -36.86 -2.85
C SER A 545 -26.31 -36.82 -1.40
N GLY A 546 -27.22 -36.48 -0.50
CA GLY A 546 -26.92 -36.30 0.93
C GLY A 546 -25.93 -35.16 1.15
N ARG A 547 -24.76 -35.47 1.74
CA ARG A 547 -23.68 -34.49 2.00
C ARG A 547 -22.58 -34.52 0.95
N SER A 548 -22.89 -34.99 -0.26
CA SER A 548 -21.89 -35.08 -1.31
C SER A 548 -22.43 -34.79 -2.70
N MET A 549 -21.57 -34.26 -3.55
CA MET A 549 -21.88 -33.95 -4.95
C MET A 549 -20.73 -34.42 -5.84
N GLY A 550 -21.05 -35.23 -6.84
CA GLY A 550 -20.06 -35.74 -7.78
C GLY A 550 -19.83 -34.75 -8.91
N TYR A 551 -18.57 -34.58 -9.34
CA TYR A 551 -18.24 -33.78 -10.51
C TYR A 551 -17.08 -34.40 -11.30
N GLY A 552 -16.90 -33.99 -12.55
CA GLY A 552 -15.76 -34.40 -13.37
C GLY A 552 -15.31 -33.29 -14.29
N PHE A 553 -14.00 -33.17 -14.45
CA PHE A 553 -13.36 -32.31 -15.44
C PHE A 553 -12.97 -33.14 -16.66
N LEU A 554 -13.32 -32.61 -17.83
CA LEU A 554 -12.99 -33.18 -19.13
C LEU A 554 -12.06 -32.22 -19.86
N TYR A 555 -10.95 -32.73 -20.38
CA TYR A 555 -9.93 -31.97 -21.10
C TYR A 555 -9.99 -32.31 -22.59
N PRO A 556 -10.59 -31.44 -23.44
CA PRO A 556 -10.73 -31.72 -24.87
C PRO A 556 -9.36 -31.94 -25.54
N GLY A 557 -9.17 -33.09 -26.21
CA GLY A 557 -7.91 -33.47 -26.83
C GLY A 557 -6.89 -34.15 -25.90
N GLU A 558 -7.21 -34.27 -24.61
CA GLU A 558 -6.42 -35.00 -23.60
C GLU A 558 -7.34 -35.94 -22.80
N GLU A 559 -8.14 -36.76 -23.48
CA GLU A 559 -9.21 -37.53 -22.82
C GLU A 559 -8.69 -38.55 -21.79
N ASP A 560 -7.42 -38.96 -21.87
CA ASP A 560 -6.77 -39.82 -20.87
C ASP A 560 -6.49 -39.11 -19.54
N LYS A 561 -6.60 -37.77 -19.50
CA LYS A 561 -6.45 -36.93 -18.30
C LYS A 561 -7.77 -36.60 -17.61
N ASN A 562 -8.90 -36.99 -18.19
CA ASN A 562 -10.22 -36.73 -17.61
C ASN A 562 -10.29 -37.27 -16.17
N ALA A 563 -10.77 -36.43 -15.25
CA ALA A 563 -10.79 -36.74 -13.82
C ALA A 563 -12.21 -36.61 -13.27
N SER A 564 -12.60 -37.54 -12.41
CA SER A 564 -13.85 -37.44 -11.64
C SER A 564 -13.56 -37.42 -10.15
N SER A 565 -14.29 -36.58 -9.43
CA SER A 565 -14.13 -36.37 -7.99
C SER A 565 -15.51 -36.14 -7.34
N ARG A 566 -15.50 -35.87 -6.04
CA ARG A 566 -16.69 -35.64 -5.25
C ARG A 566 -16.39 -34.63 -4.16
N ILE A 567 -17.19 -33.58 -4.11
CA ILE A 567 -17.26 -32.65 -2.99
C ILE A 567 -17.97 -33.36 -1.84
N ARG A 568 -17.36 -33.38 -0.65
CA ARG A 568 -17.93 -33.95 0.59
C ARG A 568 -18.00 -32.89 1.67
N ILE A 569 -19.19 -32.68 2.21
CA ILE A 569 -19.45 -31.73 3.28
C ILE A 569 -19.52 -32.48 4.62
N SER A 570 -18.85 -31.98 5.66
CA SER A 570 -18.90 -32.58 7.00
C SER A 570 -20.31 -32.59 7.58
N ARG A 571 -20.54 -33.38 8.64
CA ARG A 571 -21.88 -33.52 9.23
C ARG A 571 -22.40 -32.20 9.84
N ASP A 572 -21.49 -31.39 10.37
CA ASP A 572 -21.75 -30.06 10.93
C ASP A 572 -21.63 -28.93 9.89
N GLY A 573 -21.36 -29.26 8.63
CA GLY A 573 -21.20 -28.28 7.55
C GLY A 573 -19.87 -27.52 7.57
N THR A 574 -19.04 -27.64 8.61
CA THR A 574 -17.84 -26.79 8.81
C THR A 574 -16.65 -27.11 7.91
N ARG A 575 -16.72 -28.20 7.13
CA ARG A 575 -15.62 -28.64 6.26
C ARG A 575 -16.11 -29.08 4.88
N ILE A 576 -15.30 -28.81 3.87
CA ILE A 576 -15.46 -29.31 2.50
C ILE A 576 -14.21 -30.11 2.13
N ASP A 577 -14.40 -31.36 1.71
CA ASP A 577 -13.32 -32.32 1.38
C ASP A 577 -12.25 -32.48 2.48
N GLY A 578 -12.63 -32.23 3.73
CA GLY A 578 -11.76 -32.30 4.90
C GLY A 578 -11.10 -30.97 5.30
N TYR A 579 -11.14 -29.95 4.44
CA TYR A 579 -10.62 -28.60 4.73
C TYR A 579 -11.65 -27.77 5.50
N ALA A 580 -11.20 -26.99 6.48
CA ALA A 580 -12.06 -26.15 7.31
C ALA A 580 -12.52 -24.94 6.51
N ILE A 581 -13.81 -24.59 6.60
CA ILE A 581 -14.33 -23.34 6.05
C ILE A 581 -13.81 -22.20 6.91
N THR A 582 -13.02 -21.32 6.30
CA THR A 582 -12.43 -20.16 6.97
C THR A 582 -13.17 -18.87 6.63
N ARG A 583 -13.86 -18.82 5.47
CA ARG A 583 -14.71 -17.70 5.08
C ARG A 583 -15.91 -18.19 4.27
N ARG A 584 -17.06 -17.54 4.45
CA ARG A 584 -18.26 -17.69 3.61
C ARG A 584 -18.95 -16.34 3.49
N TYR A 585 -19.12 -15.85 2.27
CA TYR A 585 -19.71 -14.53 2.03
C TYR A 585 -20.29 -14.44 0.61
N PRO A 586 -21.31 -13.59 0.38
CA PRO A 586 -21.74 -13.26 -0.97
C PRO A 586 -20.69 -12.37 -1.65
N GLY A 587 -20.36 -12.66 -2.91
CA GLY A 587 -19.60 -11.81 -3.81
C GLY A 587 -20.47 -10.71 -4.41
N ASP A 588 -19.82 -9.67 -4.94
CA ASP A 588 -20.46 -8.43 -5.42
C ASP A 588 -21.44 -8.63 -6.59
N ASP A 589 -21.30 -9.73 -7.33
CA ASP A 589 -22.15 -10.13 -8.46
C ASP A 589 -23.22 -11.17 -8.08
N GLY A 590 -23.45 -11.37 -6.79
CA GLY A 590 -24.44 -12.31 -6.26
C GLY A 590 -23.95 -13.76 -6.18
N ARG A 591 -22.69 -14.05 -6.55
CA ARG A 591 -22.09 -15.37 -6.35
C ARG A 591 -21.89 -15.68 -4.88
N LEU A 592 -21.99 -16.95 -4.50
CA LEU A 592 -21.57 -17.40 -3.18
C LEU A 592 -20.07 -17.72 -3.19
N ILE A 593 -19.31 -17.11 -2.29
CA ILE A 593 -17.89 -17.39 -2.10
C ILE A 593 -17.69 -18.21 -0.83
N ILE A 594 -16.99 -19.34 -0.95
CA ILE A 594 -16.59 -20.19 0.17
C ILE A 594 -15.08 -20.38 0.09
N VAL A 595 -14.37 -20.07 1.17
CA VAL A 595 -12.92 -20.32 1.31
C VAL A 595 -12.70 -21.41 2.33
N THR A 596 -11.90 -22.41 1.96
CA THR A 596 -11.49 -23.47 2.85
C THR A 596 -9.98 -23.56 2.96
N GLU A 597 -9.48 -23.95 4.13
CA GLU A 597 -8.06 -24.15 4.37
C GLU A 597 -7.77 -25.42 5.16
N GLY A 598 -6.59 -25.98 4.93
CA GLY A 598 -6.01 -27.01 5.79
C GLY A 598 -4.81 -27.70 5.14
N SER A 599 -4.18 -28.58 5.90
CA SER A 599 -2.98 -29.27 5.44
C SER A 599 -3.31 -30.37 4.41
N GLY A 600 -2.53 -30.42 3.35
CA GLY A 600 -2.64 -31.38 2.26
C GLY A 600 -1.29 -31.65 1.62
N ARG A 601 -1.31 -32.00 0.32
CA ARG A 601 -0.09 -32.16 -0.47
C ARG A 601 -0.24 -31.49 -1.83
N ASP A 602 0.85 -30.91 -2.30
CA ASP A 602 1.01 -30.41 -3.66
C ASP A 602 2.41 -30.82 -4.15
N ASP A 603 2.53 -31.25 -5.40
CA ASP A 603 3.78 -31.82 -5.94
C ASP A 603 4.42 -32.94 -5.08
N ASN A 604 3.61 -33.82 -4.49
CA ASN A 604 4.09 -34.83 -3.51
C ASN A 604 4.84 -34.24 -2.29
N ARG A 605 4.68 -32.95 -2.00
CA ARG A 605 5.22 -32.28 -0.80
C ARG A 605 4.08 -31.90 0.14
N PRO A 606 4.28 -31.95 1.47
CA PRO A 606 3.32 -31.36 2.42
C PRO A 606 3.15 -29.87 2.13
N ALA A 607 1.91 -29.38 2.16
CA ALA A 607 1.60 -27.97 1.95
C ALA A 607 0.30 -27.61 2.66
N ASP A 608 0.14 -26.33 2.99
CA ASP A 608 -1.18 -25.80 3.30
C ASP A 608 -1.91 -25.49 2.00
N ILE A 609 -3.16 -25.93 1.94
CA ILE A 609 -4.01 -25.79 0.76
C ILE A 609 -5.15 -24.85 1.11
N ARG A 610 -5.34 -23.82 0.29
CA ARG A 610 -6.51 -22.96 0.31
C ARG A 610 -7.31 -23.22 -0.96
N LEU A 611 -8.60 -23.54 -0.81
CA LEU A 611 -9.53 -23.66 -1.93
C LEU A 611 -10.57 -22.55 -1.82
N THR A 612 -10.75 -21.80 -2.90
CA THR A 612 -11.80 -20.79 -3.04
C THR A 612 -12.80 -21.27 -4.08
N TYR A 613 -14.06 -21.38 -3.67
CA TYR A 613 -15.19 -21.71 -4.51
C TYR A 613 -16.01 -20.44 -4.74
N GLU A 614 -16.15 -20.00 -5.98
CA GLU A 614 -17.05 -18.89 -6.35
C GLU A 614 -18.19 -19.47 -7.19
N ILE A 615 -19.40 -19.50 -6.64
CA ILE A 615 -20.54 -20.26 -7.16
C ILE A 615 -21.62 -19.27 -7.60
N GLY A 616 -21.85 -19.16 -8.90
CA GLY A 616 -22.95 -18.40 -9.50
C GLY A 616 -23.96 -19.28 -10.21
N GLU A 617 -25.02 -18.66 -10.72
CA GLU A 617 -26.01 -19.36 -11.55
C GLU A 617 -25.39 -19.86 -12.87
N ASN A 618 -24.56 -19.03 -13.51
CA ASN A 618 -23.96 -19.30 -14.82
C ASN A 618 -22.43 -19.25 -14.84
N THR A 619 -21.81 -19.07 -13.67
CA THR A 619 -20.36 -18.93 -13.50
C THR A 619 -19.88 -19.79 -12.34
N PHE A 620 -18.72 -20.41 -12.50
CA PHE A 620 -18.08 -21.18 -11.44
C PHE A 620 -16.57 -21.00 -11.49
N VAL A 621 -15.97 -20.63 -10.35
CA VAL A 621 -14.52 -20.57 -10.18
C VAL A 621 -14.10 -21.51 -9.06
N LEU A 622 -13.11 -22.35 -9.34
CA LEU A 622 -12.43 -23.17 -8.34
C LEU A 622 -10.93 -22.83 -8.36
N ARG A 623 -10.50 -22.08 -7.36
CA ARG A 623 -9.09 -21.69 -7.20
C ARG A 623 -8.42 -22.54 -6.15
N LYS A 624 -7.21 -23.02 -6.44
CA LYS A 624 -6.31 -23.68 -5.48
C LYS A 624 -5.07 -22.83 -5.28
N ASP A 625 -4.89 -22.33 -4.07
CA ASP A 625 -3.66 -21.70 -3.62
C ASP A 625 -2.88 -22.64 -2.70
N VAL A 626 -1.56 -22.62 -2.81
CA VAL A 626 -0.66 -23.52 -2.09
C VAL A 626 0.37 -22.68 -1.35
N ARG A 627 0.66 -23.08 -0.10
CA ARG A 627 1.77 -22.56 0.68
C ARG A 627 2.65 -23.72 1.12
N PHE A 628 3.90 -23.70 0.69
CA PHE A 628 4.94 -24.57 1.24
C PHE A 628 5.59 -23.84 2.42
N GLU A 629 5.72 -24.52 3.57
CA GLU A 629 6.36 -23.97 4.79
C GLU A 629 5.67 -22.67 5.27
N SER A 630 6.39 -21.76 5.93
CA SER A 630 5.85 -20.48 6.42
C SER A 630 5.84 -19.36 5.36
N GLY A 631 5.81 -19.71 4.06
CA GLY A 631 5.81 -18.75 2.94
C GLY A 631 4.44 -18.10 2.67
N GLU A 632 4.32 -17.42 1.53
CA GLU A 632 3.02 -16.90 1.06
C GLU A 632 2.23 -17.97 0.29
N PHE A 633 0.90 -17.83 0.27
CA PHE A 633 0.08 -18.62 -0.65
C PHE A 633 0.29 -18.11 -2.07
N PHE A 634 0.64 -19.01 -2.99
CA PHE A 634 0.65 -18.71 -4.42
C PHE A 634 -0.43 -19.52 -5.12
N ASN A 635 -0.97 -18.96 -6.20
CA ASN A 635 -1.99 -19.64 -6.98
C ASN A 635 -1.39 -20.80 -7.78
N ARG A 636 -1.82 -22.02 -7.47
CA ARG A 636 -1.35 -23.26 -8.10
C ARG A 636 -2.11 -23.57 -9.38
N ASN A 637 -3.43 -23.49 -9.31
CA ASN A 637 -4.31 -23.62 -10.44
C ASN A 637 -5.67 -22.97 -10.18
N GLU A 638 -6.38 -22.70 -11.25
CA GLU A 638 -7.71 -22.12 -11.23
C GLU A 638 -8.54 -22.61 -12.41
N TYR A 639 -9.76 -23.08 -12.12
CA TYR A 639 -10.78 -23.36 -13.12
C TYR A 639 -11.70 -22.15 -13.22
N ARG A 640 -11.92 -21.63 -14.42
CA ARG A 640 -12.91 -20.58 -14.70
C ARG A 640 -13.91 -21.13 -15.71
N LEU A 641 -15.14 -21.36 -15.28
CA LEU A 641 -16.17 -22.03 -16.06
C LEU A 641 -17.41 -21.15 -16.17
N THR A 642 -18.06 -21.21 -17.32
CA THR A 642 -19.35 -20.58 -17.58
C THR A 642 -20.30 -21.57 -18.24
N ARG A 643 -21.60 -21.26 -18.17
CA ARG A 643 -22.64 -21.94 -18.94
C ARG A 643 -23.63 -20.91 -19.52
N PRO A 644 -24.33 -21.25 -20.63
CA PRO A 644 -25.26 -20.35 -21.32
C PRO A 644 -26.47 -19.92 -20.49
#